data_AF-A0A922MD19-F1
#
_entry.id   AF-A0A922MD19-F1
#
_cell.length_a   1.000
_cell.length_b   1.000
_cell.length_c   1.000
_cell.angle_alpha   90.00
_cell.angle_beta   90.00
_cell.angle_gamma   90.00
#
_symmetry.space_group_name_H-M   'P 1'
#
loop_
_entity.id
_entity.type
_entity.pdbx_description
1 polymer ?
#
loop_
_entity_poly.entity_id
_entity_poly.type
_entity_poly.pdbx_seq_one_letter_code
_entity_poly.pdbx_strand_id
1 'polypeptide(L)'
;MSQEFLDAERALLGKEARTSDVVITTALIPGKPAPVLILEDAVRDMAPGSVIVDLAAEMGGNVQTTKKGEISKIHGVTHIGLTDMPSRMPAHASTLYANNISGFLFSLGTNDHFHINLEDEVTRGAIVLKAGELLWPAPPPPSMAAVQASSPTPTAVAKPEPPNPFNETLKDAFLYSTGLAGLIGLGIAAPNPAFTTMTTTLALSGVVGYHTVWGVVPALHSPLMSVTNAVSGITAVGGLLLMGGGYLPETPVQWLASTAALISFVNVFGGFLVTQRMLDMFKRPNDPPEYGYLYGIPAAALLGGYITAAMQGYSEVHQIAYLASSLCCVGALAGLSSQTTARKGNYLGMIGVSGGIAATLGMLTPSHPVLAQMLGVAGIGGIIGSTIAKKIEITDLPQLVAGFHSLVGMAAVLTCLATYMHDFPAMAMDPTAATLKTSLFLGTYIGGITFTGSLVAYGKLQGSLSSAPLMLPGRHAINAGLLAGSLGCGGALLAFPDLPGLPLLSAAAVLSGIQGLTLTAAIGGADMPVVITVLNSYSGWALCAEGFMLNNSLMTIVGALIGSSGAILSYIMCKAMNRSLPNVILGGYGVTSSGSARPAGATHTEVTVDSAAELIHRASNIIITPGYGLCVAKAQYPIAELVDILKGIGKKVRFAIHPVAGRMPGQLNVLLAEAGVPYDDVFEMEEINDDFPETDLVLVIGANDTVNSAAETDPQSPIAGMPVLKVWKANQVVVMKRSMGVGYAAVDNPIFYNNNTAMLLGDAKKTCDALLDRIKHLTA
;
A
#
# COMPACT_ATOMS: atom_id res chain seq x y z
N MET A 1 3.84 -2.60 -59.48
CA MET A 1 4.53 -1.31 -59.31
C MET A 1 4.84 -0.74 -60.68
N SER A 2 5.12 0.56 -60.81
CA SER A 2 5.53 1.14 -62.10
C SER A 2 6.86 0.54 -62.54
N GLN A 3 7.14 0.55 -63.84
CA GLN A 3 8.40 0.04 -64.37
C GLN A 3 9.60 0.82 -63.82
N GLU A 4 9.45 2.14 -63.70
CA GLU A 4 10.46 3.05 -63.11
C GLU A 4 10.80 2.67 -61.66
N PHE A 5 9.80 2.27 -60.86
CA PHE A 5 10.04 1.82 -59.50
C PHE A 5 10.81 0.50 -59.47
N LEU A 6 10.44 -0.46 -60.32
CA LEU A 6 11.12 -1.76 -60.39
C LEU A 6 12.57 -1.63 -60.86
N ASP A 7 12.85 -0.71 -61.78
CA ASP A 7 14.21 -0.48 -62.27
C ASP A 7 15.08 0.23 -61.21
N ALA A 8 14.50 1.19 -60.47
CA ALA A 8 15.19 1.81 -59.33
C ALA A 8 15.42 0.80 -58.18
N GLU A 9 14.44 -0.04 -57.89
CA GLU A 9 14.53 -1.10 -56.88
C GLU A 9 15.59 -2.14 -57.26
N ARG A 10 15.64 -2.60 -58.52
CA ARG A 10 16.70 -3.49 -59.02
C ARG A 10 18.08 -2.86 -58.95
N ALA A 11 18.21 -1.57 -59.28
CA ALA A 11 19.50 -0.87 -59.21
C ALA A 11 20.00 -0.79 -57.76
N LEU A 12 19.11 -0.50 -56.81
CA LEU A 12 19.43 -0.47 -55.38
C LEU A 12 19.79 -1.88 -54.86
N LEU A 13 18.92 -2.86 -55.08
CA LEU A 13 19.12 -4.23 -54.59
C LEU A 13 20.34 -4.89 -55.24
N GLY A 14 20.59 -4.63 -56.52
CA GLY A 14 21.79 -5.09 -57.21
C GLY A 14 23.07 -4.49 -56.61
N LYS A 15 23.04 -3.21 -56.21
CA LYS A 15 24.18 -2.58 -55.52
C LYS A 15 24.44 -3.22 -54.15
N GLU A 16 23.41 -3.44 -53.34
CA GLU A 16 23.54 -4.05 -52.02
C GLU A 16 23.93 -5.54 -52.11
N ALA A 17 23.43 -6.26 -53.11
CA ALA A 17 23.79 -7.66 -53.35
C ALA A 17 25.29 -7.83 -53.59
N ARG A 18 25.92 -6.93 -54.36
CA ARG A 18 27.38 -6.98 -54.66
C ARG A 18 28.26 -6.90 -53.41
N THR A 19 27.81 -6.21 -52.37
CA THR A 19 28.55 -6.05 -51.10
C THR A 19 28.15 -7.06 -50.03
N SER A 20 27.20 -7.96 -50.32
CA SER A 20 26.65 -8.90 -49.35
C SER A 20 27.24 -10.30 -49.47
N ASP A 21 27.56 -10.91 -48.33
CA ASP A 21 28.02 -12.31 -48.27
C ASP A 21 26.84 -13.30 -48.37
N VAL A 22 25.68 -12.93 -47.83
CA VAL A 22 24.44 -13.72 -47.88
C VAL A 22 23.28 -12.84 -48.28
N VAL A 23 22.50 -13.28 -49.27
CA VAL A 23 21.29 -12.58 -49.74
C VAL A 23 20.11 -13.53 -49.64
N ILE A 24 19.06 -13.13 -48.92
CA ILE A 24 17.83 -13.92 -48.76
C ILE A 24 16.68 -13.15 -49.40
N THR A 25 16.01 -13.75 -50.37
CA THR A 25 14.91 -13.11 -51.10
C THR A 25 13.56 -13.80 -50.83
N THR A 26 12.52 -13.00 -50.59
CA THR A 26 11.17 -13.45 -50.18
C THR A 26 10.03 -12.73 -50.89
N ALA A 27 10.33 -11.89 -51.88
CA ALA A 27 9.31 -11.05 -52.50
C ALA A 27 8.34 -11.89 -53.33
N LEU A 28 7.06 -11.84 -52.98
CA LEU A 28 6.00 -12.60 -53.64
C LEU A 28 4.76 -11.73 -53.83
N ILE A 29 4.16 -11.80 -55.01
CA ILE A 29 2.93 -11.05 -55.33
C ILE A 29 1.79 -12.07 -55.46
N PRO A 30 0.71 -11.95 -54.67
CA PRO A 30 -0.43 -12.87 -54.76
C PRO A 30 -0.95 -12.99 -56.19
N GLY A 31 -1.06 -14.22 -56.70
CA GLY A 31 -1.58 -14.52 -58.04
C GLY A 31 -0.68 -14.14 -59.22
N LYS A 32 0.58 -13.73 -58.99
CA LYS A 32 1.56 -13.41 -60.04
C LYS A 32 2.88 -14.12 -59.77
N PRO A 33 3.74 -14.31 -60.80
CA PRO A 33 5.11 -14.76 -60.57
C PRO A 33 5.86 -13.82 -59.62
N ALA A 34 6.82 -14.37 -58.88
CA ALA A 34 7.73 -13.60 -58.07
C ALA A 34 8.48 -12.57 -58.96
N PRO A 35 8.60 -11.30 -58.54
CA PRO A 35 9.32 -10.31 -59.32
C PRO A 35 10.80 -10.62 -59.30
N VAL A 36 11.44 -10.59 -60.47
CA VAL A 36 12.91 -10.65 -60.57
C VAL A 36 13.48 -9.29 -60.17
N LEU A 37 14.21 -9.28 -59.05
CA LEU A 37 14.74 -8.11 -58.37
C LEU A 37 16.28 -8.06 -58.39
N ILE A 38 16.94 -9.21 -58.51
CA ILE A 38 18.40 -9.31 -58.62
C ILE A 38 18.74 -9.94 -59.96
N LEU A 39 19.44 -9.17 -60.79
CA LEU A 39 19.86 -9.59 -62.14
C LEU A 39 21.21 -10.31 -62.09
N GLU A 40 21.52 -11.08 -63.14
CA GLU A 40 22.75 -11.89 -63.21
C GLU A 40 24.04 -11.07 -63.08
N ASP A 41 24.05 -9.81 -63.52
CA ASP A 41 25.21 -8.92 -63.39
C ASP A 41 25.56 -8.63 -61.92
N ALA A 42 24.55 -8.40 -61.08
CA ALA A 42 24.75 -8.21 -59.65
C ALA A 42 25.28 -9.49 -58.98
N VAL A 43 24.78 -10.66 -59.37
CA VAL A 43 25.23 -11.97 -58.85
C VAL A 43 26.68 -12.26 -59.24
N ARG A 44 27.08 -11.95 -60.48
CA ARG A 44 28.45 -12.18 -60.96
C ARG A 44 29.48 -11.34 -60.21
N ASP A 45 29.08 -10.16 -59.77
CA ASP A 45 29.95 -9.20 -59.08
C ASP A 45 29.99 -9.40 -57.56
N MET A 46 29.27 -10.39 -57.01
CA MET A 46 29.37 -10.79 -55.60
C MET A 46 30.71 -11.48 -55.31
N ALA A 47 31.12 -11.47 -54.05
CA ALA A 47 32.33 -12.18 -53.62
C ALA A 47 32.21 -13.70 -53.88
N PRO A 48 33.26 -14.36 -54.42
CA PRO A 48 33.26 -15.81 -54.56
C PRO A 48 33.07 -16.50 -53.19
N GLY A 49 32.10 -17.40 -53.10
CA GLY A 49 31.71 -18.05 -51.84
C GLY A 49 30.45 -17.48 -51.20
N SER A 50 29.92 -16.35 -51.68
CA SER A 50 28.63 -15.82 -51.22
C SER A 50 27.49 -16.81 -51.44
N VAL A 51 26.40 -16.64 -50.68
CA VAL A 51 25.22 -17.51 -50.71
C VAL A 51 23.96 -16.70 -50.99
N ILE A 52 23.16 -17.16 -51.94
CA ILE A 52 21.83 -16.64 -52.23
C ILE A 52 20.80 -17.69 -51.80
N VAL A 53 19.84 -17.32 -50.96
CA VAL A 53 18.70 -18.16 -50.57
C VAL A 53 17.42 -17.54 -51.13
N ASP A 54 16.84 -18.18 -52.13
CA ASP A 54 15.65 -17.66 -52.80
C ASP A 54 14.39 -18.42 -52.34
N LEU A 55 13.72 -17.85 -51.35
CA LEU A 55 12.51 -18.44 -50.76
C LEU A 55 11.28 -18.29 -51.67
N ALA A 56 11.38 -17.54 -52.77
CA ALA A 56 10.32 -17.39 -53.77
C ALA A 56 10.52 -18.30 -55.00
N ALA A 57 11.48 -19.23 -54.97
CA ALA A 57 11.82 -20.11 -56.09
C ALA A 57 10.64 -20.95 -56.61
N GLU A 58 9.65 -21.26 -55.77
CA GLU A 58 8.44 -21.98 -56.19
C GLU A 58 7.65 -21.22 -57.27
N MET A 59 7.60 -19.89 -57.15
CA MET A 59 6.80 -18.98 -57.98
C MET A 59 7.63 -18.19 -58.99
N GLY A 60 8.82 -18.71 -59.35
CA GLY A 60 9.71 -18.13 -60.37
C GLY A 60 11.06 -17.67 -59.81
N GLY A 61 11.12 -17.26 -58.54
CA GLY A 61 12.32 -16.73 -57.88
C GLY A 61 12.50 -15.22 -58.05
N ASN A 62 13.20 -14.62 -57.08
CA ASN A 62 13.54 -13.19 -57.13
C ASN A 62 14.90 -12.91 -57.79
N VAL A 63 15.72 -13.94 -57.96
CA VAL A 63 17.05 -13.82 -58.55
C VAL A 63 17.06 -14.50 -59.91
N GLN A 64 17.52 -13.78 -60.94
CA GLN A 64 17.49 -14.23 -62.33
C GLN A 64 18.20 -15.58 -62.56
N THR A 65 19.22 -15.87 -61.74
CA THR A 65 20.04 -17.09 -61.81
C THR A 65 19.56 -18.22 -60.90
N THR A 66 18.49 -18.03 -60.10
CA THR A 66 17.94 -19.09 -59.26
C THR A 66 17.37 -20.23 -60.12
N LYS A 67 17.84 -21.46 -59.87
CA LYS A 67 17.24 -22.68 -60.42
C LYS A 67 16.25 -23.27 -59.44
N LYS A 68 14.99 -23.37 -59.86
CA LYS A 68 13.89 -23.92 -59.06
C LYS A 68 14.19 -25.37 -58.64
N GLY A 69 14.15 -25.62 -57.34
CA GLY A 69 14.32 -26.94 -56.72
C GLY A 69 15.77 -27.37 -56.52
N GLU A 70 16.76 -26.57 -56.91
CA GLU A 70 18.17 -26.97 -56.92
C GLU A 70 19.04 -26.10 -56.02
N ILE A 71 20.14 -26.70 -55.54
CA ILE A 71 21.29 -25.95 -55.04
C ILE A 71 22.31 -25.91 -56.18
N SER A 72 22.57 -24.72 -56.72
CA SER A 72 23.45 -24.55 -57.88
C SER A 72 24.53 -23.52 -57.59
N LYS A 73 25.71 -23.66 -58.21
CA LYS A 73 26.79 -22.69 -58.08
C LYS A 73 27.00 -21.97 -59.41
N ILE A 74 26.79 -20.66 -59.41
CA ILE A 74 26.86 -19.81 -60.61
C ILE A 74 27.77 -18.63 -60.26
N HIS A 75 28.75 -18.32 -61.12
CA HIS A 75 29.75 -17.26 -60.92
C HIS A 75 30.50 -17.31 -59.56
N GLY A 76 30.61 -18.49 -58.94
CA GLY A 76 31.24 -18.63 -57.62
C GLY A 76 30.30 -18.45 -56.43
N VAL A 77 29.04 -18.06 -56.66
CA VAL A 77 27.98 -17.86 -55.66
C VAL A 77 27.08 -19.09 -55.59
N THR A 78 26.83 -19.58 -54.37
CA THR A 78 25.94 -20.73 -54.12
C THR A 78 24.49 -20.25 -54.03
N HIS A 79 23.64 -20.74 -54.93
CA HIS A 79 22.20 -20.45 -54.95
C HIS A 79 21.44 -21.61 -54.33
N ILE A 80 20.59 -21.32 -53.36
CA ILE A 80 19.68 -22.25 -52.70
C ILE A 80 18.26 -21.90 -53.16
N GLY A 81 17.78 -22.55 -54.20
CA GLY A 81 16.47 -22.33 -54.83
C GLY A 81 15.44 -23.40 -54.48
N LEU A 82 15.50 -23.95 -53.27
CA LEU A 82 14.69 -25.08 -52.83
C LEU A 82 13.22 -24.66 -52.64
N THR A 83 12.28 -25.48 -53.13
CA THR A 83 10.85 -25.16 -53.10
C THR A 83 10.11 -25.76 -51.91
N ASP A 84 10.78 -26.64 -51.16
CA ASP A 84 10.18 -27.43 -50.08
C ASP A 84 10.89 -27.19 -48.75
N MET A 85 11.37 -25.96 -48.50
CA MET A 85 12.14 -25.62 -47.29
C MET A 85 11.54 -26.12 -45.96
N PRO A 86 10.22 -26.04 -45.72
CA PRO A 86 9.61 -26.61 -44.50
C PRO A 86 9.79 -28.14 -44.35
N SER A 87 9.93 -28.89 -45.46
CA SER A 87 10.12 -30.36 -45.45
C SER A 87 11.42 -30.78 -44.76
N ARG A 88 12.39 -29.86 -44.69
CA ARG A 88 13.71 -30.04 -44.07
C ARG A 88 13.69 -29.86 -42.56
N MET A 89 12.59 -29.32 -42.02
CA MET A 89 12.31 -29.25 -40.58
C MET A 89 10.98 -29.97 -40.28
N PRO A 90 10.86 -31.28 -40.60
CA PRO A 90 9.58 -31.97 -40.62
C PRO A 90 8.91 -32.04 -39.24
N ALA A 91 9.68 -32.08 -38.15
CA ALA A 91 9.14 -32.06 -36.78
C ALA A 91 8.42 -30.73 -36.46
N HIS A 92 9.06 -29.59 -36.73
CA HIS A 92 8.45 -28.28 -36.51
C HIS A 92 7.30 -28.01 -37.47
N ALA A 93 7.48 -28.33 -38.76
CA ALA A 93 6.44 -28.14 -39.77
C ALA A 93 5.19 -28.96 -39.44
N SER A 94 5.35 -30.24 -39.07
CA SER A 94 4.22 -31.10 -38.71
C SER A 94 3.52 -30.65 -37.42
N THR A 95 4.26 -30.19 -36.40
CA THR A 95 3.68 -29.73 -35.14
C THR A 95 2.89 -28.43 -35.33
N LEU A 96 3.45 -27.46 -36.05
CA LEU A 96 2.76 -26.19 -36.33
C LEU A 96 1.54 -26.41 -37.23
N TYR A 97 1.66 -27.26 -38.26
CA TYR A 97 0.53 -27.59 -39.12
C TYR A 97 -0.57 -28.33 -38.35
N ALA A 98 -0.21 -29.28 -37.47
CA ALA A 98 -1.18 -29.95 -36.60
C ALA A 98 -1.92 -28.97 -35.68
N ASN A 99 -1.21 -28.02 -35.05
CA ASN A 99 -1.83 -26.98 -34.23
C ASN A 99 -2.80 -26.11 -35.03
N ASN A 100 -2.45 -25.73 -36.25
CA ASN A 100 -3.34 -24.97 -37.14
C ASN A 100 -4.60 -25.76 -37.52
N ILE A 101 -4.45 -27.05 -37.85
CA ILE A 101 -5.59 -27.92 -38.13
C ILE A 101 -6.48 -28.09 -36.90
N SER A 102 -5.90 -28.32 -35.72
CA SER A 102 -6.66 -28.41 -34.47
C SER A 102 -7.41 -27.11 -34.16
N GLY A 103 -6.74 -25.95 -34.27
CA GLY A 103 -7.37 -24.64 -34.08
C GLY A 103 -8.52 -24.39 -35.05
N PHE A 104 -8.34 -24.76 -36.33
CA PHE A 104 -9.39 -24.68 -37.34
C PHE A 104 -10.56 -25.62 -37.06
N LEU A 105 -10.29 -26.86 -36.65
CA LEU A 105 -11.36 -27.80 -36.27
C LEU A 105 -12.18 -27.30 -35.07
N PHE A 106 -11.52 -26.64 -34.10
CA PHE A 106 -12.21 -26.01 -32.98
C PHE A 106 -13.05 -24.80 -33.39
N SER A 107 -12.71 -24.09 -34.47
CA SER A 107 -13.49 -22.94 -34.95
C SER A 107 -14.71 -23.32 -35.79
N LEU A 108 -14.77 -24.55 -36.34
CA LEU A 108 -15.85 -24.97 -37.24
C LEU A 108 -17.23 -25.10 -36.56
N GLY A 109 -17.28 -25.43 -35.26
CA GLY A 109 -18.51 -25.74 -34.50
C GLY A 109 -18.52 -25.26 -33.05
N THR A 110 -19.44 -25.77 -32.23
CA THR A 110 -19.48 -25.52 -30.78
C THR A 110 -18.88 -26.68 -30.00
N ASN A 111 -18.48 -26.44 -28.74
CA ASN A 111 -17.72 -27.40 -27.90
C ASN A 111 -18.28 -28.83 -27.87
N ASP A 112 -19.59 -29.02 -28.06
CA ASP A 112 -20.24 -30.32 -27.92
C ASP A 112 -20.78 -30.90 -29.25
N HIS A 113 -20.77 -30.16 -30.36
CA HIS A 113 -21.36 -30.61 -31.63
C HIS A 113 -20.58 -30.11 -32.86
N PHE A 114 -20.04 -31.05 -33.63
CA PHE A 114 -19.47 -30.76 -34.94
C PHE A 114 -20.58 -30.39 -35.93
N HIS A 115 -20.53 -29.15 -36.42
CA HIS A 115 -21.28 -28.66 -37.57
C HIS A 115 -20.39 -27.68 -38.32
N ILE A 116 -20.71 -27.34 -39.57
CA ILE A 116 -19.96 -26.33 -40.32
C ILE A 116 -20.75 -25.02 -40.24
N ASN A 117 -20.29 -24.09 -39.40
CA ASN A 117 -20.89 -22.77 -39.30
C ASN A 117 -20.44 -21.88 -40.48
N LEU A 118 -21.26 -21.79 -41.53
CA LEU A 118 -20.97 -20.93 -42.69
C LEU A 118 -21.26 -19.44 -42.43
N GLU A 119 -21.75 -19.07 -41.25
CA GLU A 119 -21.88 -17.67 -40.83
C GLU A 119 -20.56 -17.12 -40.27
N ASP A 120 -19.66 -18.01 -39.81
CA ASP A 120 -18.29 -17.63 -39.43
C ASP A 120 -17.44 -17.34 -40.66
N GLU A 121 -16.78 -16.18 -40.68
CA GLU A 121 -16.03 -15.69 -41.85
C GLU A 121 -14.84 -16.61 -42.18
N VAL A 122 -14.12 -17.09 -41.15
CA VAL A 122 -12.96 -17.96 -41.30
C VAL A 122 -13.39 -19.30 -41.89
N THR A 123 -14.45 -19.88 -41.35
CA THR A 123 -15.05 -21.13 -41.82
C THR A 123 -15.59 -20.99 -43.24
N ARG A 124 -16.32 -19.91 -43.54
CA ARG A 124 -16.85 -19.68 -44.89
C ARG A 124 -15.74 -19.46 -45.92
N GLY A 125 -14.67 -18.78 -45.55
CA GLY A 125 -13.50 -18.56 -46.41
C GLY A 125 -12.70 -19.83 -46.68
N ALA A 126 -12.59 -20.73 -45.69
CA ALA A 126 -11.83 -21.96 -45.79
C ALA A 126 -12.56 -23.10 -46.54
N ILE A 127 -13.90 -23.17 -46.44
CA ILE A 127 -14.68 -24.24 -47.09
C ILE A 127 -14.94 -23.90 -48.58
N VAL A 128 -14.19 -24.56 -49.46
CA VAL A 128 -14.32 -24.40 -50.92
C VAL A 128 -15.38 -25.29 -51.57
N LEU A 129 -15.74 -26.40 -50.93
CA LEU A 129 -16.71 -27.40 -51.43
C LEU A 129 -17.54 -27.93 -50.25
N LYS A 130 -18.87 -27.99 -50.39
CA LYS A 130 -19.75 -28.60 -49.38
C LYS A 130 -20.80 -29.48 -50.07
N ALA A 131 -20.84 -30.77 -49.70
CA ALA A 131 -21.78 -31.74 -50.26
C ALA A 131 -21.82 -31.80 -51.80
N GLY A 132 -20.68 -31.55 -52.45
CA GLY A 132 -20.56 -31.53 -53.92
C GLY A 132 -20.86 -30.19 -54.59
N GLU A 133 -21.32 -29.19 -53.83
CA GLU A 133 -21.54 -27.83 -54.34
C GLU A 133 -20.28 -26.96 -54.13
N LEU A 134 -19.85 -26.29 -55.20
CA LEU A 134 -18.70 -25.38 -55.17
C LEU A 134 -19.10 -24.07 -54.49
N LEU A 135 -18.41 -23.72 -53.40
CA LEU A 135 -18.64 -22.50 -52.62
C LEU A 135 -17.57 -21.43 -52.89
N TRP A 136 -16.66 -21.67 -53.83
CA TRP A 136 -15.65 -20.71 -54.28
C TRP A 136 -16.16 -19.86 -55.47
N PRO A 137 -15.90 -18.54 -55.52
CA PRO A 137 -15.23 -17.71 -54.51
C PRO A 137 -16.10 -17.41 -53.29
N ALA A 138 -15.47 -17.23 -52.13
CA ALA A 138 -16.18 -16.75 -50.94
C ALA A 138 -16.80 -15.37 -51.22
N PRO A 139 -18.02 -15.08 -50.73
CA PRO A 139 -18.59 -13.75 -50.84
C PRO A 139 -17.64 -12.75 -50.16
N PRO A 140 -17.53 -11.52 -50.69
CA PRO A 140 -16.80 -10.47 -49.99
C PRO A 140 -17.41 -10.33 -48.59
N PRO A 141 -16.58 -10.18 -47.54
CA PRO A 141 -17.08 -10.03 -46.19
C PRO A 141 -18.13 -8.90 -46.18
N PRO A 142 -19.25 -9.07 -45.46
CA PRO A 142 -20.25 -8.01 -45.32
C PRO A 142 -19.48 -6.77 -44.91
N SER A 143 -19.61 -5.70 -45.73
CA SER A 143 -18.87 -4.44 -45.61
C SER A 143 -18.36 -4.29 -44.18
N MET A 144 -17.06 -4.44 -44.00
CA MET A 144 -16.40 -3.67 -42.97
C MET A 144 -16.77 -2.23 -43.36
N ALA A 145 -17.90 -1.70 -42.86
CA ALA A 145 -17.85 -0.38 -42.29
C ALA A 145 -16.58 -0.50 -41.50
N ALA A 146 -15.50 0.11 -42.02
CA ALA A 146 -14.21 0.04 -41.38
C ALA A 146 -14.60 0.20 -39.93
N VAL A 147 -14.33 -0.81 -39.11
CA VAL A 147 -14.33 -0.57 -37.69
C VAL A 147 -13.22 0.45 -37.69
N GLN A 148 -13.62 1.73 -37.78
CA GLN A 148 -12.84 2.85 -37.37
C GLN A 148 -12.40 2.28 -36.06
N ALA A 149 -11.12 1.94 -35.99
CA ALA A 149 -10.56 1.60 -34.74
C ALA A 149 -10.75 2.89 -33.95
N SER A 150 -11.91 3.03 -33.32
CA SER A 150 -11.99 3.39 -31.95
C SER A 150 -11.36 2.21 -31.19
N SER A 151 -10.09 1.86 -31.50
CA SER A 151 -9.10 2.06 -30.47
C SER A 151 -9.46 3.41 -29.91
N PRO A 152 -10.08 3.52 -28.71
CA PRO A 152 -10.08 4.82 -28.07
C PRO A 152 -8.63 5.23 -28.18
N THR A 153 -8.34 6.26 -28.97
CA THR A 153 -7.03 6.90 -28.93
C THR A 153 -6.82 7.00 -27.44
N PRO A 154 -5.86 6.27 -26.83
CA PRO A 154 -5.69 6.32 -25.39
C PRO A 154 -5.62 7.80 -25.16
N THR A 155 -6.66 8.36 -24.52
CA THR A 155 -6.84 9.80 -24.50
C THR A 155 -5.64 10.21 -23.70
N ALA A 156 -4.58 10.58 -24.40
CA ALA A 156 -3.25 10.53 -23.86
C ALA A 156 -3.38 11.46 -22.69
N VAL A 157 -3.33 10.90 -21.47
CA VAL A 157 -3.60 11.63 -20.24
C VAL A 157 -2.83 12.92 -20.43
N ALA A 158 -3.56 14.03 -20.60
CA ALA A 158 -3.01 15.21 -21.26
C ALA A 158 -1.65 15.46 -20.63
N LYS A 159 -0.57 15.34 -21.44
CA LYS A 159 0.78 15.41 -20.89
C LYS A 159 0.79 16.63 -19.97
N PRO A 160 1.08 16.46 -18.67
CA PRO A 160 0.98 17.57 -17.72
C PRO A 160 1.70 18.75 -18.35
N GLU A 161 1.03 19.90 -18.43
CA GLU A 161 1.62 21.09 -19.04
C GLU A 161 3.02 21.27 -18.45
N PRO A 162 4.05 21.53 -19.29
CA PRO A 162 5.40 21.65 -18.80
C PRO A 162 5.40 22.68 -17.67
N PRO A 163 5.95 22.31 -16.50
CA PRO A 163 5.84 23.13 -15.31
C PRO A 163 6.38 24.52 -15.60
N ASN A 164 5.58 25.56 -15.31
CA ASN A 164 6.03 26.95 -15.45
C ASN A 164 7.04 27.23 -14.33
N PRO A 165 8.35 27.37 -14.63
CA PRO A 165 9.38 27.46 -13.60
C PRO A 165 9.19 28.70 -12.70
N PHE A 166 8.64 29.78 -13.25
CA PHE A 166 8.32 30.98 -12.46
C PHE A 166 7.21 30.70 -11.45
N ASN A 167 6.13 30.03 -11.85
CA ASN A 167 5.02 29.72 -10.94
C ASN A 167 5.43 28.73 -9.84
N GLU A 168 6.27 27.75 -10.15
CA GLU A 168 6.81 26.83 -9.14
C GLU A 168 7.73 27.55 -8.17
N THR A 169 8.69 28.33 -8.69
CA THR A 169 9.59 29.13 -7.85
C THR A 169 8.82 30.13 -6.99
N LEU A 170 7.77 30.76 -7.53
CA LEU A 170 6.93 31.69 -6.79
C LEU A 170 6.14 30.99 -5.67
N LYS A 171 5.59 29.80 -5.93
CA LYS A 171 4.90 28.98 -4.93
C LYS A 171 5.86 28.60 -3.80
N ASP A 172 7.07 28.15 -4.14
CA ASP A 172 8.09 27.80 -3.16
C ASP A 172 8.51 29.02 -2.33
N ALA A 173 8.84 30.14 -2.99
CA ALA A 173 9.20 31.38 -2.32
C ALA A 173 8.09 31.85 -1.38
N PHE A 174 6.82 31.74 -1.78
CA PHE A 174 5.68 32.09 -0.93
C PHE A 174 5.51 31.13 0.25
N LEU A 175 5.70 29.83 0.04
CA LEU A 175 5.66 28.82 1.10
C LEU A 175 6.74 29.08 2.16
N TYR A 176 7.99 29.29 1.74
CA TYR A 176 9.09 29.63 2.64
C TYR A 176 8.87 30.96 3.35
N SER A 177 8.41 32.00 2.62
CA SER A 177 8.12 33.31 3.21
C SER A 177 7.03 33.22 4.29
N THR A 178 5.97 32.44 4.02
CA THR A 178 4.88 32.21 4.98
C THR A 178 5.38 31.46 6.21
N GLY A 179 6.19 30.41 6.03
CA GLY A 179 6.79 29.66 7.13
C GLY A 179 7.69 30.52 8.02
N LEU A 180 8.61 31.28 7.42
CA LEU A 180 9.52 32.18 8.14
C LEU A 180 8.77 33.31 8.85
N ALA A 181 7.79 33.94 8.20
CA ALA A 181 6.95 34.96 8.83
C ALA A 181 6.13 34.37 10.00
N GLY A 182 5.65 33.13 9.87
CA GLY A 182 4.98 32.40 10.94
C GLY A 182 5.85 32.20 12.18
N LEU A 183 7.14 31.89 12.01
CA LEU A 183 8.09 31.78 13.12
C LEU A 183 8.28 33.11 13.87
N ILE A 184 8.37 34.23 13.13
CA ILE A 184 8.40 35.57 13.74
C ILE A 184 7.11 35.85 14.51
N GLY A 185 5.95 35.49 13.95
CA GLY A 185 4.66 35.59 14.63
C GLY A 185 4.59 34.80 15.94
N LEU A 186 5.12 33.56 15.96
CA LEU A 186 5.23 32.77 17.18
C LEU A 186 6.16 33.42 18.22
N GLY A 187 7.24 34.07 17.78
CA GLY A 187 8.11 34.84 18.65
C GLY A 187 7.43 36.06 19.28
N ILE A 188 6.59 36.77 18.52
CA ILE A 188 5.78 37.89 19.04
C ILE A 188 4.74 37.40 20.06
N ALA A 189 4.17 36.22 19.84
CA ALA A 189 3.17 35.62 20.73
C ALA A 189 3.78 34.89 21.95
N ALA A 190 5.11 34.78 22.04
CA ALA A 190 5.76 34.02 23.10
C ALA A 190 5.67 34.76 24.46
N PRO A 191 5.07 34.14 25.50
CA PRO A 191 4.95 34.79 26.80
C PRO A 191 6.25 34.77 27.61
N ASN A 192 7.15 33.82 27.34
CA ASN A 192 8.39 33.61 28.08
C ASN A 192 9.41 32.76 27.28
N PRO A 193 10.67 32.63 27.76
CA PRO A 193 11.68 31.81 27.10
C PRO A 193 11.40 30.30 27.09
N ALA A 194 10.61 29.79 28.05
CA ALA A 194 10.25 28.37 28.10
C ALA A 194 9.40 27.96 26.90
N PHE A 195 8.43 28.81 26.51
CA PHE A 195 7.65 28.63 25.30
C PHE A 195 8.56 28.56 24.06
N THR A 196 9.49 29.50 23.89
CA THR A 196 10.43 29.48 22.76
C THR A 196 11.31 28.22 22.74
N THR A 197 11.72 27.73 23.91
CA THR A 197 12.49 26.49 24.07
C THR A 197 11.65 25.27 23.66
N MET A 198 10.38 25.22 24.05
CA MET A 198 9.44 24.18 23.62
C MET A 198 9.10 24.25 22.14
N THR A 199 8.92 25.43 21.55
CA THR A 199 8.76 25.60 20.11
C THR A 199 9.98 25.12 19.33
N THR A 200 11.19 25.43 19.82
CA THR A 200 12.44 24.93 19.24
C THR A 200 12.50 23.41 19.31
N THR A 201 12.14 22.84 20.46
CA THR A 201 12.10 21.39 20.69
C THR A 201 11.09 20.72 19.76
N LEU A 202 9.88 21.27 19.61
CA LEU A 202 8.86 20.81 18.68
C LEU A 202 9.36 20.82 17.23
N ALA A 203 9.99 21.91 16.80
CA ALA A 203 10.48 22.06 15.42
C ALA A 203 11.55 21.01 15.11
N LEU A 204 12.57 20.87 15.97
CA LEU A 204 13.65 19.91 15.79
C LEU A 204 13.14 18.46 15.87
N SER A 205 12.29 18.14 16.83
CA SER A 205 11.72 16.79 16.95
C SER A 205 10.77 16.44 15.80
N GLY A 206 10.06 17.41 15.23
CA GLY A 206 9.27 17.24 14.01
C GLY A 206 10.14 16.86 12.82
N VAL A 207 11.31 17.50 12.65
CA VAL A 207 12.28 17.14 11.60
C VAL A 207 12.87 15.76 11.84
N VAL A 208 13.24 15.44 13.08
CA VAL A 208 13.73 14.10 13.46
C VAL A 208 12.67 13.05 13.16
N GLY A 209 11.41 13.29 13.53
CA GLY A 209 10.28 12.39 13.25
C GLY A 209 10.06 12.17 11.76
N TYR A 210 10.10 13.25 10.97
CA TYR A 210 9.98 13.17 9.52
C TYR A 210 11.01 12.23 8.90
N HIS A 211 12.31 12.44 9.19
CA HIS A 211 13.37 11.61 8.62
C HIS A 211 13.38 10.19 9.18
N THR A 212 13.06 10.01 10.46
CA THR A 212 13.06 8.69 11.10
C THR A 212 11.98 7.79 10.50
N VAL A 213 10.78 8.33 10.26
CA VAL A 213 9.65 7.54 9.74
C VAL A 213 9.84 7.20 8.26
N TRP A 214 10.34 8.12 7.43
CA TRP A 214 10.66 7.81 6.03
C TRP A 214 11.72 6.71 5.88
N GLY A 215 12.55 6.50 6.90
CA GLY A 215 13.53 5.42 6.93
C GLY A 215 12.97 4.05 7.31
N VAL A 216 11.71 3.94 7.72
CA VAL A 216 11.09 2.66 8.12
C VAL A 216 10.77 1.82 6.88
N VAL A 217 11.05 0.51 6.95
CA VAL A 217 10.74 -0.41 5.85
C VAL A 217 9.22 -0.55 5.71
N PRO A 218 8.64 -0.51 4.49
CA PRO A 218 7.19 -0.61 4.30
C PRO A 218 6.54 -1.84 4.96
N ALA A 219 7.21 -2.99 4.94
CA ALA A 219 6.79 -4.22 5.60
C ALA A 219 6.61 -4.08 7.14
N LEU A 220 7.23 -3.07 7.75
CA LEU A 220 7.19 -2.77 9.18
C LEU A 220 6.23 -1.61 9.54
N HIS A 221 5.42 -1.11 8.61
CA HIS A 221 4.45 -0.04 8.91
C HIS A 221 3.39 -0.45 9.96
N SER A 222 2.98 -1.72 9.99
CA SER A 222 2.06 -2.21 11.02
C SER A 222 2.73 -2.21 12.41
N PRO A 223 3.94 -2.79 12.59
CA PRO A 223 4.72 -2.61 13.81
C PRO A 223 5.00 -1.16 14.19
N LEU A 224 5.26 -0.27 13.23
CA LEU A 224 5.44 1.17 13.47
C LEU A 224 4.22 1.79 14.15
N MET A 225 3.02 1.54 13.62
CA MET A 225 1.76 2.01 14.22
C MET A 225 1.57 1.47 15.65
N SER A 226 1.94 0.20 15.88
CA SER A 226 1.89 -0.42 17.21
C SER A 226 2.88 0.24 18.18
N VAL A 227 4.12 0.52 17.76
CA VAL A 227 5.13 1.23 18.55
C VAL A 227 4.70 2.65 18.87
N THR A 228 4.21 3.41 17.88
CA THR A 228 3.74 4.79 18.12
C THR A 228 2.61 4.82 19.11
N ASN A 229 1.69 3.84 19.06
CA ASN A 229 0.63 3.70 20.04
C ASN A 229 1.14 3.33 21.45
N ALA A 230 2.10 2.41 21.55
CA ALA A 230 2.73 2.07 22.83
C ALA A 230 3.40 3.28 23.48
N VAL A 231 4.18 4.01 22.67
CA VAL A 231 4.92 5.20 23.08
C VAL A 231 3.98 6.38 23.38
N SER A 232 2.86 6.52 22.67
CA SER A 232 1.84 7.54 22.96
C SER A 232 1.21 7.39 24.35
N GLY A 233 1.32 6.21 24.97
CA GLY A 233 0.94 6.00 26.36
C GLY A 233 1.76 6.83 27.37
N ILE A 234 2.75 7.60 26.91
CA ILE A 234 3.42 8.63 27.72
C ILE A 234 2.48 9.76 28.17
N THR A 235 1.25 9.85 27.65
CA THR A 235 0.15 10.62 28.27
C THR A 235 -0.04 10.26 29.76
N ALA A 236 0.43 9.10 30.21
CA ALA A 236 0.51 8.75 31.63
C ALA A 236 1.29 9.78 32.45
N VAL A 237 2.31 10.43 31.88
CA VAL A 237 3.08 11.50 32.53
C VAL A 237 2.17 12.67 32.91
N GLY A 238 1.29 13.11 32.01
CA GLY A 238 0.33 14.17 32.30
C GLY A 238 -0.65 13.80 33.42
N GLY A 239 -1.15 12.57 33.42
CA GLY A 239 -1.97 12.04 34.51
C GLY A 239 -1.22 11.98 35.84
N LEU A 240 0.01 11.45 35.86
CA LEU A 240 0.82 11.32 37.07
C LEU A 240 1.11 12.67 37.73
N LEU A 241 1.37 13.73 36.94
CA LEU A 241 1.65 15.07 37.46
C LEU A 241 0.48 15.67 38.27
N LEU A 242 -0.75 15.21 38.04
CA LEU A 242 -1.97 15.73 38.67
C LEU A 242 -2.62 14.72 39.64
N MET A 243 -2.02 13.53 39.81
CA MET A 243 -2.43 12.58 40.83
C MET A 243 -1.98 13.06 42.21
N GLY A 244 -2.83 12.86 43.21
CA GLY A 244 -2.56 13.26 44.59
C GLY A 244 -3.64 12.75 45.54
N GLY A 245 -3.62 13.22 46.79
CA GLY A 245 -4.51 12.73 47.86
C GLY A 245 -3.79 11.72 48.75
N GLY A 246 -4.39 10.54 48.93
CA GLY A 246 -3.85 9.44 49.74
C GLY A 246 -3.69 8.15 48.94
N TYR A 247 -4.19 7.03 49.47
CA TYR A 247 -4.29 5.77 48.73
C TYR A 247 -5.35 5.81 47.63
N LEU A 248 -6.31 6.74 47.74
CA LEU A 248 -7.37 6.98 46.78
C LEU A 248 -7.43 8.48 46.44
N PRO A 249 -7.93 8.82 45.25
CA PRO A 249 -8.18 10.22 44.88
C PRO A 249 -9.29 10.83 45.75
N GLU A 250 -9.09 12.08 46.16
CA GLU A 250 -10.01 12.82 47.04
C GLU A 250 -10.77 13.92 46.28
N THR A 251 -10.17 14.48 45.23
CA THR A 251 -10.76 15.56 44.44
C THR A 251 -11.13 15.10 43.02
N PRO A 252 -12.07 15.78 42.34
CA PRO A 252 -12.38 15.49 40.94
C PRO A 252 -11.15 15.54 40.02
N VAL A 253 -10.22 16.48 40.25
CA VAL A 253 -8.95 16.58 39.52
C VAL A 253 -8.15 15.28 39.63
N GLN A 254 -7.98 14.78 40.85
CA GLN A 254 -7.21 13.57 41.11
C GLN A 254 -7.90 12.33 40.51
N TRP A 255 -9.24 12.28 40.46
CA TRP A 255 -9.99 11.22 39.79
C TRP A 255 -9.80 11.25 38.27
N LEU A 256 -9.87 12.43 37.65
CA LEU A 256 -9.61 12.60 36.21
C LEU A 256 -8.18 12.20 35.87
N ALA A 257 -7.21 12.67 36.66
CA ALA A 257 -5.79 12.37 36.50
C ALA A 257 -5.49 10.86 36.66
N SER A 258 -6.06 10.22 37.68
CA SER A 258 -5.91 8.77 37.89
C SER A 258 -6.51 7.96 36.74
N THR A 259 -7.64 8.43 36.18
CA THR A 259 -8.28 7.77 35.02
C THR A 259 -7.44 7.94 33.76
N ALA A 260 -6.91 9.15 33.51
CA ALA A 260 -6.00 9.42 32.40
C ALA A 260 -4.74 8.55 32.48
N ALA A 261 -4.13 8.44 33.67
CA ALA A 261 -3.00 7.56 33.91
C ALA A 261 -3.36 6.08 33.65
N LEU A 262 -4.49 5.61 34.18
CA LEU A 262 -4.95 4.23 34.02
C LEU A 262 -5.05 3.82 32.54
N ILE A 263 -5.78 4.59 31.74
CA ILE A 263 -5.99 4.27 30.31
C ILE A 263 -4.70 4.45 29.50
N SER A 264 -3.82 5.36 29.90
CA SER A 264 -2.50 5.51 29.29
C SER A 264 -1.62 4.27 29.56
N PHE A 265 -1.66 3.71 30.77
CA PHE A 265 -0.95 2.46 31.07
C PHE A 265 -1.54 1.26 30.32
N VAL A 266 -2.85 1.22 30.07
CA VAL A 266 -3.44 0.21 29.16
C VAL A 266 -2.75 0.25 27.78
N ASN A 267 -2.54 1.45 27.24
CA ASN A 267 -1.85 1.64 25.96
C ASN A 267 -0.37 1.27 26.01
N VAL A 268 0.37 1.67 27.05
CA VAL A 268 1.80 1.34 27.20
C VAL A 268 2.00 -0.18 27.15
N PHE A 269 1.38 -0.90 28.08
CA PHE A 269 1.59 -2.34 28.20
C PHE A 269 0.97 -3.13 27.04
N GLY A 270 -0.22 -2.73 26.58
CA GLY A 270 -0.87 -3.35 25.44
C GLY A 270 -0.06 -3.18 24.15
N GLY A 271 0.35 -1.95 23.84
CA GLY A 271 1.08 -1.62 22.63
C GLY A 271 2.46 -2.28 22.54
N PHE A 272 3.25 -2.26 23.62
CA PHE A 272 4.57 -2.91 23.60
C PHE A 272 4.49 -4.42 23.45
N LEU A 273 3.48 -5.06 24.05
CA LEU A 273 3.27 -6.50 23.92
C LEU A 273 2.81 -6.89 22.51
N VAL A 274 1.86 -6.15 21.92
CA VAL A 274 1.43 -6.37 20.53
C VAL A 274 2.61 -6.19 19.58
N THR A 275 3.39 -5.12 19.76
CA THR A 275 4.59 -4.87 18.97
C THR A 275 5.55 -6.06 19.03
N GLN A 276 5.85 -6.54 20.24
CA GLN A 276 6.75 -7.68 20.41
C GLN A 276 6.24 -8.91 19.66
N ARG A 277 4.95 -9.25 19.82
CA ARG A 277 4.33 -10.39 19.12
C ARG A 277 4.48 -10.29 17.60
N MET A 278 4.23 -9.12 17.03
CA MET A 278 4.34 -8.90 15.59
C MET A 278 5.79 -9.01 15.10
N LEU A 279 6.74 -8.44 15.84
CA LEU A 279 8.15 -8.47 15.47
C LEU A 279 8.76 -9.87 15.59
N ASP A 280 8.24 -10.70 16.49
CA ASP A 280 8.66 -12.09 16.66
C ASP A 280 8.16 -12.98 15.51
N MET A 281 7.04 -12.64 14.86
CA MET A 281 6.53 -13.38 13.69
C MET A 281 7.45 -13.28 12.48
N PHE A 282 8.24 -12.20 12.38
CA PHE A 282 9.20 -12.04 11.29
C PHE A 282 10.53 -12.74 11.54
N LYS A 283 10.72 -13.38 12.69
CA LYS A 283 11.94 -14.12 12.99
C LYS A 283 11.95 -15.42 12.19
N ARG A 284 13.01 -15.65 11.41
CA ARG A 284 13.16 -16.89 10.65
C ARG A 284 13.66 -18.01 11.56
N PRO A 285 13.29 -19.27 11.30
CA PRO A 285 13.84 -20.41 12.04
C PRO A 285 15.37 -20.52 11.95
N ASN A 286 15.95 -20.04 10.85
CA ASN A 286 17.39 -20.09 10.58
C ASN A 286 18.15 -18.81 10.98
N ASP A 287 17.48 -17.83 11.59
CA ASP A 287 18.17 -16.64 12.09
C ASP A 287 19.10 -16.98 13.27
N PRO A 288 20.25 -16.31 13.41
CA PRO A 288 21.10 -16.45 14.58
C PRO A 288 20.34 -16.20 15.89
N PRO A 289 20.75 -16.82 17.01
CA PRO A 289 20.15 -16.57 18.31
C PRO A 289 20.31 -15.09 18.69
N GLU A 290 19.20 -14.46 19.06
CA GLU A 290 19.20 -13.07 19.53
C GLU A 290 19.12 -13.02 21.07
N TYR A 291 19.85 -12.09 21.67
CA TYR A 291 19.96 -11.94 23.12
C TYR A 291 19.29 -10.66 23.61
N GLY A 292 17.99 -10.52 23.31
CA GLY A 292 17.21 -9.31 23.63
C GLY A 292 17.22 -8.90 25.11
N TYR A 293 17.35 -9.87 26.02
CA TYR A 293 17.45 -9.61 27.46
C TYR A 293 18.68 -8.75 27.85
N LEU A 294 19.73 -8.70 27.02
CA LEU A 294 20.90 -7.85 27.25
C LEU A 294 20.58 -6.35 27.17
N TYR A 295 19.48 -5.97 26.50
CA TYR A 295 18.98 -4.58 26.56
C TYR A 295 18.48 -4.20 27.96
N GLY A 296 18.37 -5.14 28.90
CA GLY A 296 18.24 -4.85 30.32
C GLY A 296 19.46 -4.12 30.91
N ILE A 297 20.65 -4.25 30.32
CA ILE A 297 21.87 -3.54 30.77
C ILE A 297 21.71 -2.02 30.62
N PRO A 298 21.45 -1.46 29.42
CA PRO A 298 21.23 -0.02 29.28
C PRO A 298 19.98 0.46 30.05
N ALA A 299 18.94 -0.36 30.17
CA ALA A 299 17.78 -0.04 31.00
C ALA A 299 18.16 0.16 32.48
N ALA A 300 18.91 -0.80 33.04
CA ALA A 300 19.40 -0.74 34.41
C ALA A 300 20.40 0.40 34.62
N ALA A 301 21.25 0.69 33.64
CA ALA A 301 22.18 1.81 33.70
C ALA A 301 21.44 3.16 33.74
N LEU A 302 20.43 3.35 32.88
CA LEU A 302 19.62 4.56 32.86
C LEU A 302 18.82 4.71 34.16
N LEU A 303 18.05 3.71 34.55
CA LEU A 303 17.18 3.78 35.73
C LEU A 303 17.98 3.83 37.03
N GLY A 304 19.00 2.98 37.18
CA GLY A 304 19.85 2.93 38.37
C GLY A 304 20.69 4.19 38.53
N GLY A 305 21.27 4.70 37.42
CA GLY A 305 22.00 5.95 37.41
C GLY A 305 21.11 7.15 37.75
N TYR A 306 19.92 7.21 37.15
CA TYR A 306 18.91 8.23 37.44
C TYR A 306 18.49 8.20 38.92
N ILE A 307 18.07 7.04 39.44
CA ILE A 307 17.60 6.90 40.83
C ILE A 307 18.71 7.32 41.80
N THR A 308 19.94 6.85 41.58
CA THR A 308 21.08 7.19 42.45
C THR A 308 21.33 8.70 42.46
N ALA A 309 21.34 9.34 41.29
CA ALA A 309 21.55 10.78 41.18
C ALA A 309 20.39 11.59 41.79
N ALA A 310 19.14 11.16 41.57
CA ALA A 310 17.96 11.78 42.16
C ALA A 310 17.98 11.68 43.71
N MET A 311 18.36 10.51 44.25
CA MET A 311 18.52 10.32 45.70
C MET A 311 19.64 11.18 46.31
N GLN A 312 20.65 11.54 45.52
CA GLN A 312 21.72 12.45 45.92
C GLN A 312 21.33 13.94 45.79
N GLY A 313 20.13 14.24 45.29
CA GLY A 313 19.61 15.60 45.17
C GLY A 313 20.05 16.35 43.91
N TYR A 314 20.53 15.66 42.87
CA TYR A 314 20.86 16.31 41.60
C TYR A 314 19.59 16.63 40.79
N SER A 315 19.11 17.87 40.85
CA SER A 315 17.86 18.30 40.20
C SER A 315 17.87 18.19 38.67
N GLU A 316 18.99 18.52 38.02
CA GLU A 316 19.08 18.52 36.55
C GLU A 316 18.95 17.12 35.93
N VAL A 317 19.09 16.07 36.73
CA VAL A 317 19.01 14.69 36.24
C VAL A 317 17.61 14.36 35.70
N HIS A 318 16.55 15.01 36.15
CA HIS A 318 15.19 14.79 35.63
C HIS A 318 15.08 15.21 34.16
N GLN A 319 15.60 16.38 33.80
CA GLN A 319 15.55 16.91 32.43
C GLN A 319 16.46 16.10 31.50
N ILE A 320 17.63 15.67 31.98
CA ILE A 320 18.50 14.78 31.23
C ILE A 320 17.88 13.39 31.05
N ALA A 321 17.18 12.86 32.05
CA ALA A 321 16.44 11.61 31.92
C ALA A 321 15.32 11.72 30.87
N TYR A 322 14.59 12.84 30.81
CA TYR A 322 13.63 13.11 29.73
C TYR A 322 14.28 13.14 28.35
N LEU A 323 15.46 13.76 28.21
CA LEU A 323 16.20 13.74 26.94
C LEU A 323 16.62 12.31 26.58
N ALA A 324 17.20 11.55 27.51
CA ALA A 324 17.61 10.16 27.29
C ALA A 324 16.41 9.30 26.87
N SER A 325 15.28 9.44 27.56
CA SER A 325 14.02 8.79 27.23
C SER A 325 13.50 9.15 25.85
N SER A 326 13.56 10.44 25.48
CA SER A 326 13.16 10.92 24.17
C SER A 326 14.01 10.31 23.06
N LEU A 327 15.34 10.26 23.24
CA LEU A 327 16.26 9.64 22.29
C LEU A 327 16.03 8.13 22.16
N CYS A 328 15.69 7.45 23.25
CA CYS A 328 15.28 6.06 23.22
C CYS A 328 13.96 5.87 22.43
N CYS A 329 12.98 6.76 22.58
CA CYS A 329 11.76 6.75 21.77
C CYS A 329 12.03 7.04 20.28
N VAL A 330 12.94 7.96 19.94
CA VAL A 330 13.43 8.14 18.55
C VAL A 330 14.04 6.84 18.04
N GLY A 331 14.93 6.24 18.84
CA GLY A 331 15.56 4.96 18.54
C GLY A 331 14.57 3.81 18.37
N ALA A 332 13.38 3.90 18.97
CA ALA A 332 12.33 2.91 18.82
C ALA A 332 11.77 2.88 17.40
N LEU A 333 11.52 4.05 16.81
CA LEU A 333 11.07 4.19 15.43
C LEU A 333 12.24 3.93 14.46
N ALA A 334 13.41 4.49 14.74
CA ALA A 334 14.60 4.30 13.89
C ALA A 334 15.02 2.83 13.81
N GLY A 335 14.80 2.05 14.87
CA GLY A 335 15.07 0.61 14.87
C GLY A 335 14.24 -0.17 13.85
N LEU A 336 13.09 0.36 13.42
CA LEU A 336 12.23 -0.25 12.39
C LEU A 336 12.70 0.02 10.96
N SER A 337 13.85 0.67 10.77
CA SER A 337 14.46 0.87 9.44
C SER A 337 15.03 -0.40 8.81
N SER A 338 15.07 -1.51 9.55
CA SER A 338 15.41 -2.83 9.01
C SER A 338 14.78 -3.94 9.84
N GLN A 339 14.53 -5.09 9.22
CA GLN A 339 14.00 -6.27 9.90
C GLN A 339 14.90 -6.78 11.02
N THR A 340 16.21 -6.66 10.84
CA THR A 340 17.22 -7.13 11.80
C THR A 340 17.31 -6.25 13.04
N THR A 341 17.00 -4.96 12.93
CA THR A 341 17.05 -4.01 14.04
C THR A 341 15.69 -3.77 14.68
N ALA A 342 14.60 -4.30 14.11
CA ALA A 342 13.24 -3.99 14.52
C ALA A 342 12.97 -4.27 16.01
N ARG A 343 13.45 -5.42 16.53
CA ARG A 343 13.31 -5.81 17.93
C ARG A 343 14.09 -4.91 18.89
N LYS A 344 15.29 -4.44 18.46
CA LYS A 344 16.05 -3.40 19.19
C LYS A 344 15.22 -2.12 19.32
N GLY A 345 14.48 -1.74 18.27
CA GLY A 345 13.55 -0.61 18.33
C GLY A 345 12.52 -0.77 19.46
N ASN A 346 11.89 -1.94 19.56
CA ASN A 346 10.91 -2.20 20.62
C ASN A 346 11.53 -2.07 22.04
N TYR A 347 12.73 -2.63 22.26
CA TYR A 347 13.42 -2.52 23.54
C TYR A 347 13.79 -1.07 23.89
N LEU A 348 14.28 -0.29 22.92
CA LEU A 348 14.56 1.13 23.13
C LEU A 348 13.29 1.91 23.48
N GLY A 349 12.16 1.59 22.85
CA GLY A 349 10.87 2.19 23.21
C GLY A 349 10.47 1.91 24.66
N MET A 350 10.63 0.66 25.13
CA MET A 350 10.35 0.30 26.53
C MET A 350 11.26 1.05 27.50
N ILE A 351 12.56 1.17 27.18
CA ILE A 351 13.53 1.94 27.98
C ILE A 351 13.14 3.41 28.02
N GLY A 352 12.74 3.97 26.88
CA GLY A 352 12.34 5.37 26.77
C GLY A 352 11.14 5.70 27.64
N VAL A 353 10.05 4.94 27.49
CA VAL A 353 8.81 5.16 28.24
C VAL A 353 9.02 4.93 29.74
N SER A 354 9.70 3.84 30.14
CA SER A 354 9.99 3.57 31.55
C SER A 354 10.88 4.63 32.20
N GLY A 355 11.92 5.10 31.49
CA GLY A 355 12.77 6.20 31.95
C GLY A 355 11.99 7.51 32.12
N GLY A 356 11.04 7.79 31.22
CA GLY A 356 10.22 9.00 31.28
C GLY A 356 9.27 8.99 32.47
N ILE A 357 8.62 7.85 32.73
CA ILE A 357 7.79 7.67 33.90
C ILE A 357 8.61 7.77 35.20
N ALA A 358 9.79 7.14 35.25
CA ALA A 358 10.68 7.22 36.41
C ALA A 358 11.16 8.66 36.68
N ALA A 359 11.49 9.40 35.62
CA ALA A 359 11.86 10.81 35.68
C ALA A 359 10.73 11.66 36.30
N THR A 360 9.50 11.46 35.83
CA THR A 360 8.30 12.15 36.37
C THR A 360 8.06 11.80 37.84
N LEU A 361 8.12 10.51 38.22
CA LEU A 361 7.91 10.10 39.61
C LEU A 361 8.97 10.68 40.56
N GLY A 362 10.24 10.71 40.14
CA GLY A 362 11.30 11.29 40.96
C GLY A 362 11.24 12.81 41.05
N MET A 363 10.73 13.50 40.01
CA MET A 363 10.47 14.93 40.06
C MET A 363 9.34 15.29 41.03
N LEU A 364 8.29 14.46 41.09
CA LEU A 364 7.14 14.68 41.97
C LEU A 364 7.44 14.38 43.44
N THR A 365 8.35 13.43 43.73
CA THR A 365 8.62 12.93 45.09
C THR A 365 7.33 12.61 45.88
N PRO A 366 6.42 11.76 45.35
CA PRO A 366 5.11 11.54 45.94
C PRO A 366 5.22 10.90 47.34
N SER A 367 4.24 11.19 48.20
CA SER A 367 4.10 10.52 49.50
C SER A 367 3.89 9.01 49.30
N HIS A 368 4.24 8.18 50.30
CA HIS A 368 4.07 6.73 50.20
C HIS A 368 2.65 6.28 49.77
N PRO A 369 1.55 6.87 50.30
CA PRO A 369 0.20 6.53 49.85
C PRO A 369 -0.06 6.85 48.38
N VAL A 370 0.36 8.04 47.91
CA VAL A 370 0.16 8.47 46.52
C VAL A 370 1.03 7.64 45.56
N LEU A 371 2.26 7.31 45.96
CA LEU A 371 3.11 6.40 45.18
C LEU A 371 2.46 5.02 45.05
N ALA A 372 1.89 4.49 46.13
CA ALA A 372 1.16 3.22 46.09
C ALA A 372 -0.08 3.30 45.18
N GLN A 373 -0.80 4.42 45.19
CA GLN A 373 -1.90 4.68 44.25
C GLN A 373 -1.42 4.70 42.79
N MET A 374 -0.35 5.44 42.48
CA MET A 374 0.24 5.52 41.13
C MET A 374 0.67 4.15 40.62
N LEU A 375 1.36 3.36 41.46
CA LEU A 375 1.77 2.00 41.13
C LEU A 375 0.57 1.05 40.97
N GLY A 376 -0.47 1.20 41.80
CA GLY A 376 -1.71 0.44 41.69
C GLY A 376 -2.43 0.71 40.37
N VAL A 377 -2.56 1.98 39.99
CA VAL A 377 -3.14 2.40 38.70
C VAL A 377 -2.32 1.86 37.53
N ALA A 378 -0.98 1.98 37.58
CA ALA A 378 -0.10 1.42 36.56
C ALA A 378 -0.22 -0.11 36.46
N GLY A 379 -0.30 -0.81 37.59
CA GLY A 379 -0.48 -2.26 37.65
C GLY A 379 -1.81 -2.71 37.05
N ILE A 380 -2.92 -2.06 37.39
CA ILE A 380 -4.25 -2.39 36.83
C ILE A 380 -4.26 -2.12 35.32
N GLY A 381 -3.78 -0.95 34.89
CA GLY A 381 -3.68 -0.61 33.47
C GLY A 381 -2.81 -1.62 32.72
N GLY A 382 -1.68 -2.02 33.30
CA GLY A 382 -0.79 -3.02 32.74
C GLY A 382 -1.39 -4.41 32.62
N ILE A 383 -2.17 -4.85 33.62
CA ILE A 383 -2.90 -6.13 33.58
C ILE A 383 -3.95 -6.10 32.46
N ILE A 384 -4.75 -5.03 32.38
CA ILE A 384 -5.79 -4.89 31.35
C ILE A 384 -5.16 -4.87 29.96
N GLY A 385 -4.18 -3.99 29.72
CA GLY A 385 -3.50 -3.84 28.45
C GLY A 385 -2.83 -5.13 27.99
N SER A 386 -2.08 -5.78 28.88
CA SER A 386 -1.43 -7.07 28.57
C SER A 386 -2.43 -8.18 28.29
N THR A 387 -3.56 -8.21 29.00
CA THR A 387 -4.60 -9.24 28.80
C THR A 387 -5.27 -9.08 27.45
N ILE A 388 -5.63 -7.85 27.06
CA ILE A 388 -6.19 -7.55 25.74
C ILE A 388 -5.18 -7.92 24.66
N ALA A 389 -3.94 -7.46 24.80
CA ALA A 389 -2.87 -7.69 23.84
C ALA A 389 -2.48 -9.16 23.66
N LYS A 390 -2.67 -10.04 24.66
CA LYS A 390 -2.43 -11.49 24.54
C LYS A 390 -3.57 -12.23 23.84
N LYS A 391 -4.82 -11.76 23.99
CA LYS A 391 -6.01 -12.47 23.50
C LYS A 391 -6.36 -12.13 22.05
N ILE A 392 -5.90 -10.99 21.55
CA ILE A 392 -6.25 -10.53 20.20
C ILE A 392 -5.55 -11.38 19.11
N GLU A 393 -6.28 -11.69 18.04
CA GLU A 393 -5.72 -12.25 16.81
C GLU A 393 -5.09 -11.13 15.96
N ILE A 394 -4.08 -11.45 15.13
CA ILE A 394 -3.38 -10.45 14.31
C ILE A 394 -4.28 -9.90 13.20
N THR A 395 -5.26 -10.69 12.74
CA THR A 395 -6.30 -10.21 11.83
C THR A 395 -7.13 -9.07 12.41
N ASP A 396 -7.25 -9.03 13.75
CA ASP A 396 -8.02 -8.04 14.52
C ASP A 396 -7.19 -6.84 14.99
N LEU A 397 -5.93 -6.76 14.55
CA LEU A 397 -5.03 -5.68 14.91
C LEU A 397 -5.53 -4.27 14.51
N PRO A 398 -6.14 -4.06 13.30
CA PRO A 398 -6.57 -2.73 12.89
C PRO A 398 -7.57 -2.09 13.86
N GLN A 399 -8.57 -2.85 14.32
CA GLN A 399 -9.53 -2.34 15.30
C GLN A 399 -8.87 -2.14 16.66
N LEU A 400 -7.95 -3.00 17.10
CA LEU A 400 -7.26 -2.79 18.37
C LEU A 400 -6.47 -1.47 18.38
N VAL A 401 -5.76 -1.17 17.29
CA VAL A 401 -5.02 0.09 17.12
C VAL A 401 -5.97 1.29 17.19
N ALA A 402 -7.12 1.23 16.50
CA ALA A 402 -8.15 2.26 16.63
C ALA A 402 -8.67 2.39 18.08
N GLY A 403 -8.91 1.27 18.76
CA GLY A 403 -9.29 1.25 20.17
C GLY A 403 -8.28 1.96 21.07
N PHE A 404 -6.99 1.69 20.89
CA PHE A 404 -5.94 2.31 21.69
C PHE A 404 -5.77 3.82 21.41
N HIS A 405 -5.88 4.27 20.15
CA HIS A 405 -5.89 5.71 19.85
C HIS A 405 -7.04 6.45 20.57
N SER A 406 -8.20 5.80 20.72
CA SER A 406 -9.31 6.39 21.47
C SER A 406 -8.93 6.65 22.94
N LEU A 407 -8.17 5.72 23.56
CA LEU A 407 -7.70 5.88 24.93
C LEU A 407 -6.71 7.03 25.07
N VAL A 408 -5.84 7.26 24.07
CA VAL A 408 -4.94 8.44 24.06
C VAL A 408 -5.74 9.73 23.96
N GLY A 409 -6.71 9.80 23.03
CA GLY A 409 -7.55 10.97 22.87
C GLY A 409 -8.34 11.32 24.13
N MET A 410 -8.89 10.30 24.80
CA MET A 410 -9.57 10.47 26.08
C MET A 410 -8.60 10.91 27.20
N ALA A 411 -7.41 10.31 27.28
CA ALA A 411 -6.40 10.71 28.26
C ALA A 411 -6.01 12.19 28.11
N ALA A 412 -5.89 12.67 26.88
CA ALA A 412 -5.60 14.08 26.59
C ALA A 412 -6.72 15.01 27.05
N VAL A 413 -7.98 14.68 26.76
CA VAL A 413 -9.15 15.45 27.23
C VAL A 413 -9.20 15.49 28.75
N LEU A 414 -9.04 14.33 29.41
CA LEU A 414 -9.07 14.24 30.87
C LEU A 414 -7.93 15.04 31.51
N THR A 415 -6.72 14.98 30.95
CA THR A 415 -5.55 15.71 31.45
C THR A 415 -5.74 17.21 31.26
N CYS A 416 -6.25 17.66 30.12
CA CYS A 416 -6.53 19.08 29.89
C CYS A 416 -7.60 19.62 30.86
N LEU A 417 -8.71 18.89 31.05
CA LEU A 417 -9.75 19.30 32.00
C LEU A 417 -9.23 19.32 33.45
N ALA A 418 -8.47 18.30 33.85
CA ALA A 418 -7.86 18.22 35.18
C ALA A 418 -6.87 19.38 35.43
N THR A 419 -5.99 19.67 34.45
CA THR A 419 -5.02 20.76 34.54
C THR A 419 -5.72 22.10 34.66
N TYR A 420 -6.75 22.34 33.84
CA TYR A 420 -7.54 23.57 33.95
C TYR A 420 -8.16 23.70 35.35
N MET A 421 -8.80 22.64 35.86
CA MET A 421 -9.41 22.67 37.19
C MET A 421 -8.39 22.89 38.33
N HIS A 422 -7.17 22.37 38.18
CA HIS A 422 -6.10 22.52 39.16
C HIS A 422 -5.49 23.93 39.15
N ASP A 423 -5.12 24.43 37.97
CA ASP A 423 -4.30 25.64 37.83
C ASP A 423 -5.13 26.92 37.63
N PHE A 424 -6.43 26.81 37.29
CA PHE A 424 -7.31 27.97 37.06
C PHE A 424 -7.29 29.05 38.17
N PRO A 425 -7.24 28.72 39.47
CA PRO A 425 -7.15 29.74 40.53
C PRO A 425 -5.89 30.62 40.44
N ALA A 426 -4.79 30.10 39.87
CA ALA A 426 -3.52 30.82 39.69
C ALA A 426 -3.39 31.51 38.32
N MET A 427 -4.16 31.08 37.31
CA MET A 427 -4.06 31.60 35.93
C MET A 427 -4.57 33.04 35.75
N ALA A 428 -5.32 33.61 36.70
CA ALA A 428 -5.90 34.95 36.54
C ALA A 428 -4.85 36.08 36.48
N MET A 429 -3.65 35.85 37.02
CA MET A 429 -2.56 36.85 37.11
C MET A 429 -1.28 36.42 36.38
N ASP A 430 -1.31 35.30 35.66
CA ASP A 430 -0.14 34.73 34.99
C ASP A 430 0.02 35.28 33.56
N PRO A 431 1.15 35.92 33.21
CA PRO A 431 1.45 36.36 31.83
C PRO A 431 1.40 35.24 30.78
N THR A 432 1.53 33.98 31.21
CA THR A 432 1.48 32.78 30.35
C THR A 432 0.07 32.21 30.17
N ALA A 433 -0.93 32.74 30.88
CA ALA A 433 -2.28 32.19 30.94
C ALA A 433 -2.94 32.03 29.56
N ALA A 434 -2.69 32.97 28.63
CA ALA A 434 -3.22 32.87 27.28
C ALA A 434 -2.67 31.63 26.54
N THR A 435 -1.36 31.43 26.58
CA THR A 435 -0.68 30.29 25.93
C THR A 435 -1.06 28.95 26.55
N LEU A 436 -1.19 28.88 27.87
CA LEU A 436 -1.66 27.69 28.58
C LEU A 436 -3.11 27.36 28.18
N LYS A 437 -4.01 28.35 28.21
CA LYS A 437 -5.42 28.19 27.78
C LYS A 437 -5.54 27.76 26.31
N THR A 438 -4.68 28.29 25.43
CA THR A 438 -4.62 27.84 24.03
C THR A 438 -4.21 26.38 23.94
N SER A 439 -3.16 25.97 24.67
CA SER A 439 -2.68 24.58 24.66
C SER A 439 -3.73 23.60 25.21
N LEU A 440 -4.40 23.99 26.30
CA LEU A 440 -5.54 23.28 26.89
C LEU A 440 -6.69 23.09 25.91
N PHE A 441 -7.08 24.15 25.20
CA PHE A 441 -8.13 24.09 24.18
C PHE A 441 -7.73 23.16 23.03
N LEU A 442 -6.50 23.30 22.50
CA LEU A 442 -6.02 22.48 21.39
C LEU A 442 -5.94 20.99 21.79
N GLY A 443 -5.37 20.68 22.96
CA GLY A 443 -5.32 19.32 23.49
C GLY A 443 -6.71 18.71 23.67
N THR A 444 -7.65 19.48 24.23
CA THR A 444 -9.05 19.05 24.39
C THR A 444 -9.75 18.82 23.05
N TYR A 445 -9.58 19.73 22.09
CA TYR A 445 -10.20 19.65 20.76
C TYR A 445 -9.66 18.46 19.95
N ILE A 446 -8.34 18.33 19.87
CA ILE A 446 -7.69 17.24 19.12
C ILE A 446 -7.97 15.89 19.80
N GLY A 447 -7.90 15.84 21.15
CA GLY A 447 -8.22 14.65 21.93
C GLY A 447 -9.67 14.20 21.74
N GLY A 448 -10.63 15.14 21.73
CA GLY A 448 -12.05 14.85 21.51
C GLY A 448 -12.34 14.26 20.14
N ILE A 449 -11.78 14.82 19.06
CA ILE A 449 -11.88 14.25 17.70
C ILE A 449 -11.26 12.85 17.67
N THR A 450 -10.08 12.70 18.27
CA THR A 450 -9.34 11.43 18.28
C THR A 450 -10.11 10.34 19.00
N PHE A 451 -10.71 10.65 20.16
CA PHE A 451 -11.49 9.71 20.96
C PHE A 451 -12.66 9.13 20.16
N THR A 452 -13.60 9.98 19.73
CA THR A 452 -14.83 9.51 19.09
C THR A 452 -14.59 9.02 17.67
N GLY A 453 -13.69 9.66 16.91
CA GLY A 453 -13.31 9.21 15.58
C GLY A 453 -12.74 7.79 15.62
N SER A 454 -11.85 7.51 16.58
CA SER A 454 -11.24 6.19 16.69
C SER A 454 -12.23 5.13 17.17
N LEU A 455 -13.21 5.48 18.01
CA LEU A 455 -14.31 4.57 18.37
C LEU A 455 -15.22 4.21 17.19
N VAL A 456 -15.51 5.17 16.31
CA VAL A 456 -16.27 4.89 15.07
C VAL A 456 -15.45 4.02 14.13
N ALA A 457 -14.15 4.29 13.98
CA ALA A 457 -13.25 3.46 13.18
C ALA A 457 -13.18 2.03 13.73
N TYR A 458 -13.02 1.86 15.05
CA TYR A 458 -13.11 0.57 15.74
C TYR A 458 -14.41 -0.16 15.39
N GLY A 459 -15.55 0.50 15.57
CA GLY A 459 -16.85 -0.12 15.34
C GLY A 459 -17.07 -0.56 13.88
N LYS A 460 -16.58 0.23 12.92
CA LYS A 460 -16.66 -0.13 11.48
C LYS A 460 -15.73 -1.29 11.11
N LEU A 461 -14.52 -1.33 11.66
CA LEU A 461 -13.56 -2.41 11.40
C LEU A 461 -13.99 -3.73 12.06
N GLN A 462 -14.53 -3.65 13.27
CA GLN A 462 -15.09 -4.78 14.03
C GLN A 462 -16.38 -5.34 13.39
N GLY A 463 -17.05 -4.54 12.56
CA GLY A 463 -18.34 -4.89 11.97
C GLY A 463 -19.54 -4.70 12.91
N SER A 464 -19.35 -4.04 14.07
CA SER A 464 -20.45 -3.63 14.94
C SER A 464 -21.19 -2.39 14.41
N LEU A 465 -20.56 -1.62 13.52
CA LEU A 465 -21.16 -0.55 12.74
C LEU A 465 -21.11 -0.89 11.25
N SER A 466 -22.05 -0.36 10.48
CA SER A 466 -22.04 -0.51 9.03
C SER A 466 -20.77 0.08 8.40
N SER A 467 -20.14 -0.67 7.50
CA SER A 467 -18.98 -0.22 6.72
C SER A 467 -19.35 0.82 5.66
N ALA A 468 -20.64 1.02 5.37
CA ALA A 468 -21.08 2.05 4.44
C ALA A 468 -20.82 3.47 5.00
N PRO A 469 -20.52 4.47 4.13
CA PRO A 469 -20.44 5.86 4.55
C PRO A 469 -21.83 6.38 4.96
N LEU A 470 -21.94 6.95 6.16
CA LEU A 470 -23.18 7.57 6.65
C LEU A 470 -23.29 9.01 6.10
N MET A 471 -24.23 9.23 5.19
CA MET A 471 -24.40 10.50 4.49
C MET A 471 -25.50 11.35 5.14
N LEU A 472 -25.12 12.21 6.10
CA LEU A 472 -26.06 13.17 6.71
C LEU A 472 -26.41 14.32 5.75
N PRO A 473 -27.68 14.75 5.67
CA PRO A 473 -28.06 15.96 4.93
C PRO A 473 -27.30 17.18 5.46
N GLY A 474 -26.65 17.94 4.58
CA GLY A 474 -25.90 19.14 4.98
C GLY A 474 -24.63 18.86 5.80
N ARG A 475 -24.04 17.65 5.74
CA ARG A 475 -22.85 17.26 6.54
C ARG A 475 -21.71 18.28 6.56
N HIS A 476 -21.46 18.98 5.45
CA HIS A 476 -20.39 19.97 5.37
C HIS A 476 -20.71 21.20 6.21
N ALA A 477 -21.97 21.66 6.19
CA ALA A 477 -22.43 22.75 7.04
C ALA A 477 -22.43 22.35 8.53
N ILE A 478 -22.82 21.11 8.85
CA ILE A 478 -22.75 20.58 10.22
C ILE A 478 -21.30 20.59 10.73
N ASN A 479 -20.36 20.00 9.97
CA ASN A 479 -18.96 19.96 10.37
C ASN A 479 -18.32 21.35 10.43
N ALA A 480 -18.65 22.25 9.51
CA ALA A 480 -18.19 23.65 9.57
C ALA A 480 -18.75 24.38 10.81
N GLY A 481 -20.02 24.12 11.16
CA GLY A 481 -20.64 24.66 12.38
C GLY A 481 -20.01 24.12 13.65
N LEU A 482 -19.70 22.82 13.71
CA LEU A 482 -19.00 22.19 14.85
C LEU A 482 -17.58 22.77 15.02
N LEU A 483 -16.85 22.97 13.92
CA LEU A 483 -15.55 23.62 13.92
C LEU A 483 -15.66 25.07 14.40
N ALA A 484 -16.57 25.86 13.83
CA ALA A 484 -16.78 27.25 14.20
C ALA A 484 -17.21 27.40 15.68
N GLY A 485 -18.10 26.54 16.15
CA GLY A 485 -18.52 26.49 17.56
C GLY A 485 -17.36 26.15 18.50
N SER A 486 -16.55 25.15 18.13
CA SER A 486 -15.36 24.77 18.91
C SER A 486 -14.34 25.91 18.97
N LEU A 487 -14.01 26.52 17.83
CA LEU A 487 -13.14 27.70 17.77
C LEU A 487 -13.72 28.89 18.53
N GLY A 488 -15.05 29.06 18.52
CA GLY A 488 -15.76 30.03 19.33
C GLY A 488 -15.57 29.81 20.83
N CYS A 489 -15.62 28.57 21.30
CA CYS A 489 -15.30 28.23 22.70
C CYS A 489 -13.86 28.58 23.05
N GLY A 490 -12.89 28.26 22.19
CA GLY A 490 -11.47 28.61 22.39
C GLY A 490 -11.25 30.12 22.38
N GLY A 491 -11.86 30.84 21.45
CA GLY A 491 -11.81 32.30 21.39
C GLY A 491 -12.44 32.95 22.62
N ALA A 492 -13.59 32.46 23.08
CA ALA A 492 -14.25 32.94 24.28
C ALA A 492 -13.41 32.69 25.55
N LEU A 493 -12.73 31.54 25.63
CA LEU A 493 -11.84 31.19 26.74
C LEU A 493 -10.67 32.19 26.89
N LEU A 494 -10.22 32.76 25.77
CA LEU A 494 -9.14 33.74 25.72
C LEU A 494 -9.63 35.18 25.87
N ALA A 495 -10.74 35.53 25.23
CA ALA A 495 -11.25 36.90 25.14
C ALA A 495 -12.04 37.35 26.37
N PHE A 496 -12.68 36.42 27.09
CA PHE A 496 -13.57 36.72 28.21
C PHE A 496 -13.11 36.02 29.50
N PRO A 497 -12.13 36.60 30.22
CA PRO A 497 -11.57 35.99 31.42
C PRO A 497 -12.59 35.78 32.55
N ASP A 498 -13.67 36.57 32.57
CA ASP A 498 -14.73 36.48 33.57
C ASP A 498 -15.73 35.33 33.31
N LEU A 499 -15.72 34.73 32.12
CA LEU A 499 -16.56 33.57 31.83
C LEU A 499 -15.98 32.31 32.48
N PRO A 500 -16.83 31.40 32.99
CA PRO A 500 -16.36 30.13 33.53
C PRO A 500 -15.80 29.30 32.37
N GLY A 501 -14.47 29.18 32.30
CA GLY A 501 -13.83 28.49 31.17
C GLY A 501 -13.91 26.97 31.20
N LEU A 502 -14.20 26.33 32.35
CA LEU A 502 -14.42 24.88 32.42
C LEU A 502 -15.65 24.44 31.59
N PRO A 503 -16.82 25.12 31.67
CA PRO A 503 -17.90 24.93 30.71
C PRO A 503 -17.50 25.11 29.24
N LEU A 504 -16.65 26.10 28.92
CA LEU A 504 -16.19 26.33 27.54
C LEU A 504 -15.30 25.19 27.04
N LEU A 505 -14.36 24.71 27.85
CA LEU A 505 -13.51 23.56 27.53
C LEU A 505 -14.34 22.27 27.42
N SER A 506 -15.29 22.07 28.33
CA SER A 506 -16.20 20.91 28.29
C SER A 506 -17.09 20.93 27.05
N ALA A 507 -17.59 22.11 26.67
CA ALA A 507 -18.35 22.29 25.43
C ALA A 507 -17.46 22.02 24.21
N ALA A 508 -16.21 22.50 24.19
CA ALA A 508 -15.26 22.19 23.12
C ALA A 508 -14.97 20.68 23.02
N ALA A 509 -14.85 19.96 24.15
CA ALA A 509 -14.70 18.51 24.17
C ALA A 509 -15.90 17.79 23.56
N VAL A 510 -17.12 18.22 23.88
CA VAL A 510 -18.36 17.65 23.32
C VAL A 510 -18.47 17.95 21.83
N LEU A 511 -18.25 19.20 21.41
CA LEU A 511 -18.34 19.60 20.00
C LEU A 511 -17.30 18.88 19.14
N SER A 512 -16.05 18.82 19.61
CA SER A 512 -14.98 18.06 18.94
C SER A 512 -15.26 16.56 18.91
N GLY A 513 -15.80 15.99 19.99
CA GLY A 513 -16.27 14.61 20.03
C GLY A 513 -17.38 14.33 19.01
N ILE A 514 -18.37 15.21 18.89
CA ILE A 514 -19.41 15.08 17.85
C ILE A 514 -18.77 15.21 16.46
N GLN A 515 -17.82 16.13 16.28
CA GLN A 515 -17.13 16.32 15.00
C GLN A 515 -16.30 15.08 14.59
N GLY A 516 -15.59 14.45 15.53
CA GLY A 516 -14.86 13.21 15.27
C GLY A 516 -15.78 12.08 14.84
N LEU A 517 -16.96 11.99 15.46
CA LEU A 517 -18.01 11.05 15.09
C LEU A 517 -18.56 11.33 13.69
N THR A 518 -18.97 12.56 13.40
CA THR A 518 -19.61 12.92 12.12
C THR A 518 -18.66 12.82 10.93
N LEU A 519 -17.40 13.22 11.10
CA LEU A 519 -16.37 13.08 10.07
C LEU A 519 -16.07 11.60 9.79
N THR A 520 -15.82 10.79 10.83
CA THR A 520 -15.41 9.39 10.64
C THR A 520 -16.57 8.51 10.17
N ALA A 521 -17.80 8.77 10.62
CA ALA A 521 -18.97 8.01 10.20
C ALA A 521 -19.27 8.19 8.70
N ALA A 522 -18.91 9.34 8.12
CA ALA A 522 -19.09 9.64 6.70
C ALA A 522 -18.05 8.95 5.78
N ILE A 523 -17.05 8.27 6.35
CA ILE A 523 -15.98 7.59 5.60
C ILE A 523 -16.31 6.10 5.44
N GLY A 524 -16.11 5.57 4.24
CA GLY A 524 -16.36 4.16 3.91
C GLY A 524 -15.33 3.21 4.51
N GLY A 525 -15.71 1.95 4.68
CA GLY A 525 -14.91 0.95 5.38
C GLY A 525 -13.54 0.64 4.79
N ALA A 526 -13.31 0.79 3.48
CA ALA A 526 -11.96 0.56 2.93
C ALA A 526 -11.08 1.80 2.84
N ASP A 527 -11.63 2.99 3.08
CA ASP A 527 -10.84 4.20 3.33
C ASP A 527 -10.48 4.33 4.82
N MET A 528 -11.03 3.45 5.67
CA MET A 528 -10.77 3.43 7.11
C MET A 528 -9.30 3.32 7.50
N PRO A 529 -8.41 2.59 6.78
CA PRO A 529 -6.98 2.57 7.10
C PRO A 529 -6.35 3.97 7.08
N VAL A 530 -6.76 4.84 6.15
CA VAL A 530 -6.31 6.24 6.10
C VAL A 530 -6.75 6.96 7.37
N VAL A 531 -8.01 6.79 7.77
CA VAL A 531 -8.55 7.42 9.00
C VAL A 531 -7.76 7.01 10.24
N ILE A 532 -7.42 5.72 10.37
CA ILE A 532 -6.61 5.23 11.50
C ILE A 532 -5.26 5.97 11.57
N THR A 533 -4.59 6.17 10.42
CA THR A 533 -3.30 6.89 10.38
C THR A 533 -3.45 8.39 10.67
N VAL A 534 -4.54 9.03 10.24
CA VAL A 534 -4.83 10.44 10.55
C VAL A 534 -5.07 10.61 12.05
N LEU A 535 -5.86 9.73 12.65
CA LEU A 535 -6.14 9.77 14.09
C LEU A 535 -4.90 9.40 14.92
N ASN A 536 -3.99 8.56 14.40
CA ASN A 536 -2.66 8.38 14.99
C ASN A 536 -1.83 9.67 14.94
N SER A 537 -1.93 10.45 13.86
CA SER A 537 -1.27 11.76 13.80
C SER A 537 -1.85 12.70 14.87
N TYR A 538 -3.18 12.73 15.01
CA TYR A 538 -3.86 13.58 15.99
C TYR A 538 -3.52 13.20 17.43
N SER A 539 -3.35 11.92 17.76
CA SER A 539 -2.91 11.50 19.09
C SER A 539 -1.53 12.06 19.44
N GLY A 540 -0.60 12.12 18.46
CA GLY A 540 0.70 12.77 18.60
C GLY A 540 0.60 14.29 18.82
N TRP A 541 -0.24 14.99 18.05
CA TRP A 541 -0.41 16.45 18.22
C TRP A 541 -1.14 16.83 19.51
N ALA A 542 -2.05 15.98 20.01
CA ALA A 542 -2.64 16.14 21.33
C ALA A 542 -1.57 16.04 22.43
N LEU A 543 -0.65 15.08 22.30
CA LEU A 543 0.47 14.94 23.22
C LEU A 543 1.45 16.12 23.15
N CYS A 544 1.68 16.72 21.97
CA CYS A 544 2.40 17.98 21.86
C CYS A 544 1.70 19.10 22.66
N ALA A 545 0.38 19.24 22.53
CA ALA A 545 -0.39 20.24 23.26
C ALA A 545 -0.29 20.04 24.79
N GLU A 546 -0.35 18.79 25.27
CA GLU A 546 -0.06 18.48 26.67
C GLU A 546 1.38 18.84 27.07
N GLY A 547 2.35 18.58 26.21
CA GLY A 547 3.75 18.96 26.44
C GLY A 547 3.95 20.47 26.60
N PHE A 548 3.29 21.29 25.77
CA PHE A 548 3.30 22.75 25.93
C PHE A 548 2.60 23.20 27.22
N MET A 549 1.46 22.59 27.53
CA MET A 549 0.69 22.88 28.73
C MET A 549 1.45 22.57 30.02
N LEU A 550 2.16 21.43 30.05
CA LEU A 550 2.89 20.94 31.23
C LEU A 550 4.37 21.33 31.23
N ASN A 551 4.81 22.12 30.24
CA ASN A 551 6.20 22.47 29.99
C ASN A 551 7.13 21.23 30.00
N ASN A 552 6.72 20.19 29.30
CA ASN A 552 7.35 18.87 29.32
C ASN A 552 7.96 18.51 27.95
N SER A 553 9.29 18.54 27.87
CA SER A 553 10.05 18.29 26.65
C SER A 553 9.87 16.86 26.11
N LEU A 554 9.77 15.85 26.99
CA LEU A 554 9.57 14.46 26.58
C LEU A 554 8.24 14.30 25.84
N MET A 555 7.15 14.85 26.37
CA MET A 555 5.83 14.78 25.75
C MET A 555 5.82 15.50 24.39
N THR A 556 6.46 16.68 24.29
CA THR A 556 6.57 17.40 23.02
C THR A 556 7.37 16.62 21.98
N ILE A 557 8.53 16.04 22.35
CA ILE A 557 9.35 15.27 21.42
C ILE A 557 8.59 14.03 20.94
N VAL A 558 8.06 13.24 21.89
CA VAL A 558 7.31 12.02 21.58
C VAL A 558 6.07 12.33 20.75
N GLY A 559 5.33 13.39 21.07
CA GLY A 559 4.17 13.84 20.32
C GLY A 559 4.50 14.20 18.88
N ALA A 560 5.62 14.90 18.64
CA ALA A 560 6.06 15.26 17.30
C ALA A 560 6.46 14.04 16.46
N LEU A 561 7.10 13.03 17.08
CA LEU A 561 7.44 11.76 16.43
C LEU A 561 6.18 11.00 15.99
N ILE A 562 5.19 10.88 16.87
CA ILE A 562 3.94 10.18 16.57
C ILE A 562 3.12 10.96 15.54
N GLY A 563 3.03 12.28 15.71
CA GLY A 563 2.30 13.19 14.82
C GLY A 563 2.82 13.13 13.39
N SER A 564 4.14 13.23 13.23
CA SER A 564 4.80 13.08 11.93
C SER A 564 4.64 11.67 11.35
N SER A 565 4.75 10.62 12.19
CA SER A 565 4.54 9.24 11.76
C SER A 565 3.15 9.00 11.18
N GLY A 566 2.10 9.42 11.88
CA GLY A 566 0.73 9.29 11.39
C GLY A 566 0.52 10.05 10.08
N ALA A 567 1.04 11.28 9.99
CA ALA A 567 0.89 12.13 8.80
C ALA A 567 1.57 11.52 7.56
N ILE A 568 2.78 10.98 7.72
CA ILE A 568 3.52 10.33 6.62
C ILE A 568 2.79 9.06 6.16
N LEU A 569 2.33 8.22 7.09
CA LEU A 569 1.57 7.03 6.73
C LEU A 569 0.24 7.37 6.03
N SER A 570 -0.47 8.40 6.47
CA SER A 570 -1.66 8.92 5.77
C SER A 570 -1.32 9.35 4.35
N TYR A 571 -0.20 10.08 4.16
CA TYR A 571 0.26 10.51 2.84
C TYR A 571 0.60 9.33 1.93
N ILE A 572 1.35 8.34 2.43
CA ILE A 572 1.72 7.13 1.66
C ILE A 572 0.46 6.39 1.20
N MET A 573 -0.51 6.20 2.10
CA MET A 573 -1.78 5.54 1.77
C MET A 573 -2.59 6.33 0.74
N CYS A 574 -2.73 7.64 0.93
CA CYS A 574 -3.40 8.53 -0.02
C CYS A 574 -2.75 8.48 -1.42
N LYS A 575 -1.42 8.56 -1.49
CA LYS A 575 -0.66 8.48 -2.73
C LYS A 575 -0.83 7.12 -3.42
N ALA A 576 -0.78 6.02 -2.67
CA ALA A 576 -0.95 4.67 -3.19
C ALA A 576 -2.40 4.38 -3.69
N MET A 577 -3.39 5.16 -3.25
CA MET A 577 -4.77 5.11 -3.77
C MET A 577 -5.03 6.13 -4.88
N ASN A 578 -4.05 6.98 -5.22
CA ASN A 578 -4.23 8.16 -6.07
C ASN A 578 -5.39 9.08 -5.61
N ARG A 579 -5.51 9.31 -4.28
CA ARG A 579 -6.54 10.18 -3.70
C ARG A 579 -5.91 11.18 -2.74
N SER A 580 -6.40 12.42 -2.74
CA SER A 580 -5.95 13.43 -1.79
C SER A 580 -6.58 13.23 -0.41
N LEU A 581 -5.87 13.64 0.65
CA LEU A 581 -6.38 13.54 2.03
C LEU A 581 -7.72 14.27 2.24
N PRO A 582 -7.95 15.49 1.70
CA PRO A 582 -9.27 16.14 1.79
C PRO A 582 -10.37 15.32 1.11
N ASN A 583 -10.08 14.67 -0.03
CA ASN A 583 -11.08 13.84 -0.72
C ASN A 583 -11.47 12.62 0.12
N VAL A 584 -10.52 12.03 0.84
CA VAL A 584 -10.79 10.91 1.74
C VAL A 584 -11.59 11.36 2.96
N ILE A 585 -11.17 12.42 3.66
CA ILE A 585 -11.81 12.85 4.92
C ILE A 585 -13.18 13.50 4.70
N LEU A 586 -13.32 14.35 3.69
CA LEU A 586 -14.57 15.07 3.43
C LEU A 586 -15.57 14.24 2.61
N GLY A 587 -15.23 12.99 2.29
CA GLY A 587 -16.09 12.09 1.52
C GLY A 587 -16.38 12.65 0.13
N GLY A 588 -15.37 13.25 -0.50
CA GLY A 588 -15.40 13.56 -1.92
C GLY A 588 -15.33 12.24 -2.65
N TYR A 589 -16.49 11.76 -3.14
CA TYR A 589 -16.49 10.74 -4.16
C TYR A 589 -15.52 11.23 -5.24
N GLY A 590 -14.44 10.47 -5.45
CA GLY A 590 -13.80 10.45 -6.75
C GLY A 590 -14.93 10.33 -7.76
N VAL A 591 -14.99 11.31 -8.65
CA VAL A 591 -15.83 11.43 -9.84
C VAL A 591 -16.95 10.38 -9.87
N THR A 592 -18.21 10.82 -9.81
CA THR A 592 -19.32 10.04 -10.34
C THR A 592 -19.14 9.88 -11.85
N SER A 593 -18.11 9.16 -12.26
CA SER A 593 -18.04 8.50 -13.54
C SER A 593 -18.80 7.20 -13.32
N SER A 594 -19.81 7.00 -14.16
CA SER A 594 -20.42 5.69 -14.37
C SER A 594 -19.29 4.67 -14.45
N GLY A 595 -19.21 3.76 -13.47
CA GLY A 595 -18.19 2.71 -13.45
C GLY A 595 -18.13 2.04 -14.81
N SER A 596 -16.93 1.67 -15.26
CA SER A 596 -16.71 1.01 -16.54
C SER A 596 -17.74 -0.13 -16.66
N ALA A 597 -18.71 0.03 -17.56
CA ALA A 597 -19.72 -1.00 -17.79
C ALA A 597 -18.98 -2.25 -18.27
N ARG A 598 -19.37 -3.42 -17.76
CA ARG A 598 -18.88 -4.71 -18.25
C ARG A 598 -18.86 -4.67 -19.78
N PRO A 599 -17.73 -4.96 -20.45
CA PRO A 599 -17.69 -4.88 -21.91
C PRO A 599 -18.78 -5.78 -22.49
N ALA A 600 -19.58 -5.24 -23.41
CA ALA A 600 -20.72 -5.95 -23.97
C ALA A 600 -20.25 -7.23 -24.67
N GLY A 601 -20.74 -8.39 -24.21
CA GLY A 601 -20.36 -9.71 -24.75
C GLY A 601 -19.08 -10.33 -24.15
N ALA A 602 -18.43 -9.70 -23.16
CA ALA A 602 -17.23 -10.27 -22.54
C ALA A 602 -17.52 -11.54 -21.72
N THR A 603 -16.90 -12.65 -22.16
CA THR A 603 -16.85 -13.94 -21.46
C THR A 603 -15.56 -14.04 -20.66
N HIS A 604 -15.58 -14.86 -19.59
CA HIS A 604 -14.38 -15.16 -18.80
C HIS A 604 -14.04 -16.64 -18.96
N THR A 605 -12.76 -16.97 -18.85
CA THR A 605 -12.30 -18.36 -18.81
C THR A 605 -12.35 -18.84 -17.37
N GLU A 606 -12.99 -19.98 -17.10
CA GLU A 606 -13.03 -20.60 -15.78
C GLU A 606 -12.21 -21.90 -15.78
N VAL A 607 -11.50 -22.19 -14.69
CA VAL A 607 -10.70 -23.40 -14.51
C VAL A 607 -11.07 -24.11 -13.21
N THR A 608 -10.88 -25.43 -13.20
CA THR A 608 -11.03 -26.25 -12.00
C THR A 608 -9.75 -26.27 -11.16
N VAL A 609 -9.84 -26.79 -9.93
CA VAL A 609 -8.67 -26.97 -9.05
C VAL A 609 -7.61 -27.85 -9.70
N ASP A 610 -8.00 -28.93 -10.39
CA ASP A 610 -7.07 -29.83 -11.07
C ASP A 610 -6.28 -29.11 -12.17
N SER A 611 -6.98 -28.37 -13.03
CA SER A 611 -6.33 -27.61 -14.11
C SER A 611 -5.42 -26.50 -13.56
N ALA A 612 -5.84 -25.82 -12.50
CA ALA A 612 -5.01 -24.83 -11.83
C ALA A 612 -3.75 -25.44 -11.18
N ALA A 613 -3.87 -26.62 -10.56
CA ALA A 613 -2.73 -27.33 -9.99
C ALA A 613 -1.72 -27.77 -11.08
N GLU A 614 -2.20 -28.20 -12.25
CA GLU A 614 -1.32 -28.49 -13.39
C GLU A 614 -0.57 -27.25 -13.89
N LEU A 615 -1.24 -26.09 -13.97
CA LEU A 615 -0.59 -24.82 -14.32
C LEU A 615 0.51 -24.45 -13.31
N ILE A 616 0.23 -24.58 -12.02
CA ILE A 616 1.20 -24.35 -10.93
C ILE A 616 2.38 -25.31 -11.05
N HIS A 617 2.11 -26.59 -11.32
CA HIS A 617 3.16 -27.61 -11.45
C HIS A 617 4.07 -27.37 -12.66
N ARG A 618 3.55 -26.85 -13.78
CA ARG A 618 4.34 -26.55 -14.98
C ARG A 618 5.15 -25.25 -14.88
N ALA A 619 4.67 -24.25 -14.14
CA ALA A 619 5.33 -22.95 -14.01
C ALA A 619 6.64 -23.04 -13.20
N SER A 620 7.67 -22.28 -13.58
CA SER A 620 8.96 -22.23 -12.87
C SER A 620 9.13 -20.93 -12.08
N ASN A 621 8.61 -19.81 -12.60
CA ASN A 621 8.57 -18.51 -11.94
C ASN A 621 7.12 -18.12 -11.61
N ILE A 622 6.79 -18.10 -10.32
CA ILE A 622 5.43 -17.87 -9.81
C ILE A 622 5.43 -16.64 -8.91
N ILE A 623 4.48 -15.73 -9.15
CA ILE A 623 4.21 -14.60 -8.25
C ILE A 623 2.81 -14.75 -7.65
N ILE A 624 2.69 -14.58 -6.34
CA ILE A 624 1.41 -14.59 -5.63
C ILE A 624 1.07 -13.15 -5.25
N THR A 625 -0.10 -12.66 -5.66
CA THR A 625 -0.60 -11.33 -5.28
C THR A 625 -1.77 -11.48 -4.30
N PRO A 626 -1.50 -11.51 -2.98
CA PRO A 626 -2.55 -11.67 -1.98
C PRO A 626 -3.34 -10.38 -1.79
N GLY A 627 -4.64 -10.52 -1.54
CA GLY A 627 -5.49 -9.44 -1.05
C GLY A 627 -6.08 -9.77 0.32
N TYR A 628 -6.88 -8.84 0.84
CA TYR A 628 -7.53 -9.02 2.14
C TYR A 628 -8.42 -10.28 2.20
N GLY A 629 -8.98 -10.72 1.06
CA GLY A 629 -9.80 -11.93 0.99
C GLY A 629 -9.07 -13.22 1.40
N LEU A 630 -7.75 -13.32 1.14
CA LEU A 630 -6.93 -14.46 1.57
C LEU A 630 -6.88 -14.56 3.09
N CYS A 631 -6.70 -13.42 3.75
CA CYS A 631 -6.55 -13.35 5.21
C CYS A 631 -7.87 -13.52 5.95
N VAL A 632 -8.96 -12.96 5.42
CA VAL A 632 -10.31 -13.14 5.99
C VAL A 632 -10.71 -14.62 6.02
N ALA A 633 -10.33 -15.36 4.99
CA ALA A 633 -10.60 -16.80 4.91
C ALA A 633 -9.61 -17.65 5.74
N LYS A 634 -8.60 -17.04 6.39
CA LYS A 634 -7.48 -17.74 7.03
C LYS A 634 -6.72 -18.68 6.06
N ALA A 635 -6.62 -18.30 4.78
CA ALA A 635 -6.01 -19.10 3.72
C ALA A 635 -4.49 -18.86 3.56
N GLN A 636 -3.89 -17.97 4.36
CA GLN A 636 -2.44 -17.75 4.37
C GLN A 636 -1.63 -18.99 4.76
N TYR A 637 -2.15 -19.83 5.66
CA TYR A 637 -1.46 -21.03 6.14
C TYR A 637 -1.27 -22.11 5.05
N PRO A 638 -2.32 -22.57 4.33
CA PRO A 638 -2.12 -23.53 3.25
C PRO A 638 -1.30 -22.95 2.09
N ILE A 639 -1.35 -21.64 1.86
CA ILE A 639 -0.51 -20.98 0.84
C ILE A 639 0.97 -20.97 1.27
N ALA A 640 1.29 -20.73 2.54
CA ALA A 640 2.66 -20.82 3.03
C ALA A 640 3.23 -22.24 2.84
N GLU A 641 2.46 -23.26 3.21
CA GLU A 641 2.87 -24.66 3.01
C GLU A 641 3.01 -25.02 1.52
N LEU A 642 2.11 -24.53 0.67
CA LEU A 642 2.20 -24.70 -0.79
C LEU A 642 3.49 -24.08 -1.33
N VAL A 643 3.83 -22.87 -0.89
CA VAL A 643 5.06 -22.17 -1.29
C VAL A 643 6.30 -22.96 -0.88
N ASP A 644 6.32 -23.50 0.34
CA ASP A 644 7.44 -24.32 0.83
C ASP A 644 7.65 -25.57 -0.03
N ILE A 645 6.58 -26.28 -0.41
CA ILE A 645 6.65 -27.45 -1.29
C ILE A 645 7.21 -27.05 -2.67
N LEU A 646 6.68 -25.98 -3.26
CA LEU A 646 7.10 -25.51 -4.58
C LEU A 646 8.57 -25.05 -4.60
N LYS A 647 9.02 -24.35 -3.55
CA LYS A 647 10.43 -23.98 -3.40
C LYS A 647 11.32 -25.20 -3.15
N GLY A 648 10.83 -26.20 -2.42
CA GLY A 648 11.53 -27.47 -2.18
C GLY A 648 11.86 -28.25 -3.46
N ILE A 649 11.06 -28.08 -4.52
CA ILE A 649 11.31 -28.64 -5.86
C ILE A 649 11.98 -27.65 -6.83
N GLY A 650 12.55 -26.55 -6.32
CA GLY A 650 13.38 -25.62 -7.07
C GLY A 650 12.63 -24.53 -7.87
N LYS A 651 11.33 -24.32 -7.61
CA LYS A 651 10.58 -23.22 -8.25
C LYS A 651 10.87 -21.89 -7.57
N LYS A 652 10.87 -20.80 -8.35
CA LYS A 652 10.97 -19.42 -7.85
C LYS A 652 9.57 -18.92 -7.51
N VAL A 653 9.25 -18.83 -6.22
CA VAL A 653 7.93 -18.37 -5.75
C VAL A 653 8.10 -17.15 -4.87
N ARG A 654 7.40 -16.06 -5.19
CA ARG A 654 7.50 -14.76 -4.51
C ARG A 654 6.13 -14.15 -4.30
N PHE A 655 5.98 -13.29 -3.28
CA PHE A 655 4.78 -12.53 -3.01
C PHE A 655 4.95 -11.08 -3.47
N ALA A 656 3.92 -10.53 -4.12
CA ALA A 656 3.85 -9.12 -4.47
C ALA A 656 2.76 -8.42 -3.65
N ILE A 657 3.16 -7.50 -2.78
CA ILE A 657 2.27 -6.78 -1.88
C ILE A 657 1.98 -5.39 -2.43
N HIS A 658 0.69 -5.08 -2.54
CA HIS A 658 0.26 -3.73 -2.86
C HIS A 658 0.19 -2.89 -1.57
N PRO A 659 0.68 -1.63 -1.53
CA PRO A 659 0.79 -0.85 -0.28
C PRO A 659 -0.52 -0.71 0.53
N VAL A 660 -1.67 -0.60 -0.16
CA VAL A 660 -3.00 -0.49 0.48
C VAL A 660 -3.77 -1.82 0.57
N ALA A 661 -3.15 -2.95 0.27
CA ALA A 661 -3.81 -4.24 0.41
C ALA A 661 -3.93 -4.62 1.89
N GLY A 662 -5.17 -4.72 2.37
CA GLY A 662 -5.48 -5.00 3.77
C GLY A 662 -6.43 -3.97 4.37
N ARG A 663 -6.52 -3.95 5.71
CA ARG A 663 -7.27 -2.97 6.50
C ARG A 663 -6.38 -2.08 7.37
N MET A 664 -5.06 -2.20 7.24
CA MET A 664 -4.05 -1.40 7.92
C MET A 664 -2.74 -1.42 7.11
N PRO A 665 -1.94 -0.34 7.10
CA PRO A 665 -0.68 -0.31 6.35
C PRO A 665 0.28 -1.44 6.78
N GLY A 666 0.73 -2.26 5.83
CA GLY A 666 1.63 -3.39 6.10
C GLY A 666 0.97 -4.61 6.77
N GLN A 667 -0.37 -4.67 6.85
CA GLN A 667 -1.07 -5.76 7.53
C GLN A 667 -0.79 -7.12 6.87
N LEU A 668 -0.76 -7.17 5.53
CA LEU A 668 -0.51 -8.42 4.81
C LEU A 668 0.89 -8.97 5.09
N ASN A 669 1.91 -8.12 5.21
CA ASN A 669 3.26 -8.55 5.53
C ASN A 669 3.30 -9.28 6.89
N VAL A 670 2.60 -8.75 7.90
CA VAL A 670 2.52 -9.37 9.22
C VAL A 670 1.73 -10.69 9.18
N LEU A 671 0.64 -10.75 8.42
CA LEU A 671 -0.19 -11.97 8.31
C LEU A 671 0.52 -13.09 7.52
N LEU A 672 1.34 -12.75 6.53
CA LEU A 672 2.19 -13.71 5.84
C LEU A 672 3.34 -14.18 6.74
N ALA A 673 3.95 -13.28 7.51
CA ALA A 673 4.95 -13.64 8.52
C ALA A 673 4.36 -14.57 9.60
N GLU A 674 3.13 -14.30 10.07
CA GLU A 674 2.40 -15.18 10.99
C GLU A 674 2.19 -16.58 10.39
N ALA A 675 1.97 -16.69 9.09
CA ALA A 675 1.85 -17.96 8.37
C ALA A 675 3.21 -18.67 8.14
N GLY A 676 4.33 -18.03 8.48
CA GLY A 676 5.68 -18.58 8.31
C GLY A 676 6.38 -18.21 7.01
N VAL A 677 5.81 -17.31 6.20
CA VAL A 677 6.44 -16.87 4.95
C VAL A 677 7.68 -16.01 5.27
N PRO A 678 8.87 -16.35 4.75
CA PRO A 678 10.07 -15.53 4.92
C PRO A 678 9.89 -14.15 4.28
N TYR A 679 10.32 -13.09 4.99
CA TYR A 679 10.20 -11.72 4.47
C TYR A 679 11.04 -11.48 3.20
N ASP A 680 12.07 -12.30 2.94
CA ASP A 680 12.88 -12.23 1.70
C ASP A 680 12.09 -12.63 0.44
N ASP A 681 10.98 -13.37 0.63
CA ASP A 681 10.10 -13.78 -0.47
C ASP A 681 8.97 -12.76 -0.70
N VAL A 682 8.85 -11.74 0.15
CA VAL A 682 7.76 -10.76 0.14
C VAL A 682 8.28 -9.43 -0.36
N PHE A 683 7.82 -9.03 -1.54
CA PHE A 683 8.26 -7.82 -2.23
C PHE A 683 7.15 -6.78 -2.25
N GLU A 684 7.54 -5.52 -2.15
CA GLU A 684 6.64 -4.39 -2.34
C GLU A 684 6.38 -4.16 -3.83
N MET A 685 5.24 -3.53 -4.15
CA MET A 685 4.80 -3.31 -5.53
C MET A 685 5.86 -2.65 -6.44
N GLU A 686 6.60 -1.66 -5.92
CA GLU A 686 7.64 -0.96 -6.70
C GLU A 686 8.85 -1.85 -7.01
N GLU A 687 9.10 -2.87 -6.19
CA GLU A 687 10.25 -3.76 -6.32
C GLU A 687 10.01 -4.91 -7.32
N ILE A 688 8.74 -5.31 -7.51
CA ILE A 688 8.37 -6.53 -8.24
C ILE A 688 7.56 -6.27 -9.53
N ASN A 689 7.09 -5.05 -9.76
CA ASN A 689 6.23 -4.75 -10.92
C ASN A 689 6.93 -4.99 -12.27
N ASP A 690 8.25 -4.79 -12.34
CA ASP A 690 9.03 -4.97 -13.56
C ASP A 690 9.32 -6.45 -13.87
N ASP A 691 9.05 -7.36 -12.93
CA ASP A 691 9.27 -8.80 -13.07
C ASP A 691 8.07 -9.54 -13.65
N PHE A 692 6.88 -8.93 -13.70
CA PHE A 692 5.67 -9.57 -14.23
C PHE A 692 5.82 -10.10 -15.67
N PRO A 693 6.44 -9.38 -16.63
CA PRO A 693 6.65 -9.88 -17.99
C PRO A 693 7.46 -11.18 -18.09
N GLU A 694 8.34 -11.44 -17.12
CA GLU A 694 9.19 -12.64 -17.07
C GLU A 694 8.59 -13.75 -16.19
N THR A 695 7.33 -13.59 -15.77
CA THR A 695 6.65 -14.49 -14.84
C THR A 695 5.73 -15.47 -15.59
N ASP A 696 5.92 -16.76 -15.30
CA ASP A 696 5.15 -17.84 -15.95
C ASP A 696 3.70 -17.87 -15.46
N LEU A 697 3.50 -17.69 -14.15
CA LEU A 697 2.19 -17.78 -13.52
C LEU A 697 2.03 -16.77 -12.39
N VAL A 698 0.90 -16.06 -12.40
CA VAL A 698 0.49 -15.20 -11.29
C VAL A 698 -0.76 -15.78 -10.62
N LEU A 699 -0.70 -15.95 -9.29
CA LEU A 699 -1.85 -16.34 -8.48
C LEU A 699 -2.41 -15.10 -7.77
N VAL A 700 -3.57 -14.61 -8.21
CA VAL A 700 -4.27 -13.49 -7.59
C VAL A 700 -5.27 -14.02 -6.58
N ILE A 701 -5.01 -13.86 -5.28
CA ILE A 701 -5.83 -14.49 -4.24
C ILE A 701 -6.56 -13.45 -3.39
N GLY A 702 -7.85 -13.27 -3.65
CA GLY A 702 -8.69 -12.35 -2.86
C GLY A 702 -8.33 -10.87 -3.02
N ALA A 703 -7.65 -10.50 -4.11
CA ALA A 703 -7.40 -9.13 -4.54
C ALA A 703 -8.29 -8.78 -5.75
N ASN A 704 -8.64 -7.49 -5.89
CA ASN A 704 -9.41 -7.01 -7.05
C ASN A 704 -8.90 -5.64 -7.51
N ASP A 705 -9.14 -4.60 -6.72
CA ASP A 705 -8.83 -3.22 -7.14
C ASP A 705 -7.32 -3.00 -7.32
N THR A 706 -6.49 -3.66 -6.50
CA THR A 706 -5.01 -3.57 -6.53
C THR A 706 -4.36 -4.25 -7.73
N VAL A 707 -5.13 -4.96 -8.56
CA VAL A 707 -4.68 -5.62 -9.80
C VAL A 707 -5.50 -5.17 -11.01
N ASN A 708 -6.34 -4.15 -10.85
CA ASN A 708 -7.30 -3.75 -11.88
C ASN A 708 -6.65 -2.86 -12.95
N SER A 709 -6.58 -3.35 -14.19
CA SER A 709 -5.96 -2.63 -15.30
C SER A 709 -6.69 -1.34 -15.70
N ALA A 710 -7.96 -1.19 -15.32
CA ALA A 710 -8.74 0.03 -15.57
C ALA A 710 -8.10 1.27 -14.93
N ALA A 711 -7.28 1.10 -13.89
CA ALA A 711 -6.51 2.18 -13.30
C ALA A 711 -5.53 2.84 -14.29
N GLU A 712 -4.98 2.08 -15.25
CA GLU A 712 -4.07 2.60 -16.29
C GLU A 712 -4.76 2.82 -17.64
N THR A 713 -5.74 1.99 -17.98
CA THR A 713 -6.32 1.96 -19.34
C THR A 713 -7.59 2.79 -19.50
N ASP A 714 -8.29 3.11 -18.41
CA ASP A 714 -9.57 3.84 -18.46
C ASP A 714 -9.51 5.14 -17.63
N PRO A 715 -9.33 6.30 -18.28
CA PRO A 715 -9.35 7.61 -17.61
C PRO A 715 -10.67 7.95 -16.92
N GLN A 716 -11.76 7.26 -17.24
CA GLN A 716 -13.07 7.43 -16.59
C GLN A 716 -13.25 6.48 -15.41
N SER A 717 -12.32 5.58 -15.15
CA SER A 717 -12.40 4.69 -13.99
C SER A 717 -12.34 5.48 -12.67
N PRO A 718 -13.16 5.16 -11.66
CA PRO A 718 -13.03 5.73 -10.30
C PRO A 718 -11.65 5.53 -9.65
N ILE A 719 -10.85 4.58 -10.15
CA ILE A 719 -9.49 4.28 -9.71
C ILE A 719 -8.43 4.70 -10.74
N ALA A 720 -8.78 5.53 -11.73
CA ALA A 720 -7.84 6.01 -12.74
C ALA A 720 -6.60 6.67 -12.08
N GLY A 721 -5.42 6.28 -12.54
CA GLY A 721 -4.12 6.72 -12.02
C GLY A 721 -3.67 6.05 -10.72
N MET A 722 -4.47 5.16 -10.12
CA MET A 722 -4.01 4.33 -9.00
C MET A 722 -2.86 3.42 -9.48
N PRO A 723 -1.67 3.45 -8.84
CA PRO A 723 -0.65 2.43 -9.08
C PRO A 723 -1.21 1.06 -8.73
N VAL A 724 -1.02 0.06 -9.58
CA VAL A 724 -1.53 -1.31 -9.38
C VAL A 724 -0.44 -2.34 -9.69
N LEU A 725 -0.63 -3.57 -9.21
CA LEU A 725 0.20 -4.72 -9.59
C LEU A 725 -0.17 -5.15 -11.02
N LYS A 726 0.81 -5.11 -11.93
CA LYS A 726 0.62 -5.31 -13.38
C LYS A 726 0.54 -6.79 -13.78
N VAL A 727 -0.31 -7.54 -13.06
CA VAL A 727 -0.40 -9.01 -13.16
C VAL A 727 -0.72 -9.50 -14.57
N TRP A 728 -1.45 -8.71 -15.36
CA TRP A 728 -1.83 -9.05 -16.73
C TRP A 728 -0.66 -9.13 -17.71
N LYS A 729 0.53 -8.66 -17.33
CA LYS A 729 1.75 -8.78 -18.12
C LYS A 729 2.41 -10.16 -18.03
N ALA A 730 2.00 -11.00 -17.08
CA ALA A 730 2.51 -12.36 -16.96
C ALA A 730 1.95 -13.29 -18.04
N ASN A 731 2.62 -14.43 -18.24
CA ASN A 731 2.22 -15.42 -19.24
C ASN A 731 0.82 -16.01 -18.97
N GLN A 732 0.53 -16.33 -17.70
CA GLN A 732 -0.78 -16.80 -17.26
C GLN A 732 -1.15 -16.21 -15.89
N VAL A 733 -2.42 -15.89 -15.70
CA VAL A 733 -2.97 -15.39 -14.43
C VAL A 733 -4.11 -16.31 -13.98
N VAL A 734 -4.10 -16.72 -12.71
CA VAL A 734 -5.21 -17.41 -12.07
C VAL A 734 -5.78 -16.52 -10.98
N VAL A 735 -7.04 -16.11 -11.13
CA VAL A 735 -7.74 -15.27 -10.16
C VAL A 735 -8.68 -16.11 -9.30
N MET A 736 -8.41 -16.11 -8.01
CA MET A 736 -9.17 -16.85 -7.00
C MET A 736 -10.13 -15.92 -6.24
N LYS A 737 -11.43 -16.10 -6.46
CA LYS A 737 -12.49 -15.31 -5.80
C LYS A 737 -13.81 -16.08 -5.71
N ARG A 738 -14.72 -15.63 -4.85
CA ARG A 738 -16.01 -16.31 -4.60
C ARG A 738 -16.98 -16.27 -5.79
N SER A 739 -17.03 -15.16 -6.52
CA SER A 739 -17.94 -14.94 -7.65
C SER A 739 -17.42 -13.82 -8.53
N MET A 740 -18.05 -13.57 -9.68
CA MET A 740 -17.74 -12.45 -10.59
C MET A 740 -18.19 -11.07 -10.05
N GLY A 741 -18.49 -10.93 -8.76
CA GLY A 741 -18.85 -9.65 -8.16
C GLY A 741 -17.73 -8.60 -8.14
N VAL A 742 -18.11 -7.35 -7.90
CA VAL A 742 -17.20 -6.20 -7.85
C VAL A 742 -16.35 -6.14 -6.58
N GLY A 743 -15.27 -5.36 -6.64
CA GLY A 743 -14.36 -5.06 -5.53
C GLY A 743 -14.90 -3.95 -4.63
N TYR A 744 -14.01 -3.27 -3.91
CA TYR A 744 -14.41 -2.16 -3.03
C TYR A 744 -14.78 -0.91 -3.83
N ALA A 745 -14.02 -0.60 -4.87
CA ALA A 745 -14.31 0.52 -5.77
C ALA A 745 -15.64 0.37 -6.53
N ALA A 746 -16.31 -0.78 -6.41
CA ALA A 746 -17.53 -1.13 -7.13
C ALA A 746 -17.40 -1.05 -8.66
N VAL A 747 -16.18 -1.25 -9.16
CA VAL A 747 -15.85 -1.31 -10.60
C VAL A 747 -15.62 -2.77 -10.99
N ASP A 748 -16.01 -3.11 -12.22
CA ASP A 748 -15.64 -4.40 -12.82
C ASP A 748 -14.13 -4.43 -13.12
N ASN A 749 -13.54 -5.61 -13.28
CA ASN A 749 -12.11 -5.72 -13.54
C ASN A 749 -11.86 -6.30 -14.94
N PRO A 750 -11.34 -5.49 -15.89
CA PRO A 750 -11.11 -5.94 -17.26
C PRO A 750 -10.20 -7.17 -17.34
N ILE A 751 -9.27 -7.36 -16.40
CA ILE A 751 -8.32 -8.48 -16.45
C ILE A 751 -9.01 -9.84 -16.38
N PHE A 752 -10.22 -9.92 -15.79
CA PHE A 752 -10.97 -11.17 -15.67
C PHE A 752 -11.44 -11.72 -17.03
N TYR A 753 -11.41 -10.88 -18.05
CA TYR A 753 -11.85 -11.20 -19.41
C TYR A 753 -10.67 -11.30 -20.39
N ASN A 754 -9.42 -11.20 -19.91
CA ASN A 754 -8.25 -11.37 -20.76
C ASN A 754 -8.03 -12.84 -21.12
N ASN A 755 -7.48 -13.10 -22.31
CA ASN A 755 -7.21 -14.45 -22.79
C ASN A 755 -6.20 -15.23 -21.92
N ASN A 756 -5.26 -14.52 -21.27
CA ASN A 756 -4.27 -15.09 -20.35
C ASN A 756 -4.74 -15.14 -18.88
N THR A 757 -6.03 -14.91 -18.62
CA THR A 757 -6.59 -14.97 -17.27
C THR A 757 -7.60 -16.10 -17.16
N ALA A 758 -7.42 -16.93 -16.15
CA ALA A 758 -8.35 -17.98 -15.76
C ALA A 758 -8.93 -17.69 -14.37
N MET A 759 -10.25 -17.84 -14.24
CA MET A 759 -10.98 -17.68 -12.99
C MET A 759 -11.05 -19.03 -12.27
N LEU A 760 -10.61 -19.09 -11.01
CA LEU A 760 -10.83 -20.22 -10.12
C LEU A 760 -11.84 -19.79 -9.05
N LEU A 761 -13.11 -20.09 -9.28
CA LEU A 761 -14.19 -19.64 -8.41
C LEU A 761 -14.34 -20.54 -7.18
N GLY A 762 -14.53 -19.90 -6.02
CA GLY A 762 -14.76 -20.60 -4.76
C GLY A 762 -14.36 -19.80 -3.53
N ASP A 763 -14.64 -20.38 -2.36
CA ASP A 763 -14.09 -19.87 -1.11
C ASP A 763 -12.55 -20.01 -1.11
N ALA A 764 -11.84 -18.99 -0.65
CA ALA A 764 -10.38 -18.95 -0.71
C ALA A 764 -9.74 -20.05 0.13
N LYS A 765 -10.27 -20.38 1.32
CA LYS A 765 -9.70 -21.42 2.17
C LYS A 765 -9.85 -22.79 1.51
N LYS A 766 -11.08 -23.12 1.08
CA LYS A 766 -11.36 -24.41 0.44
C LYS A 766 -10.54 -24.63 -0.84
N THR A 767 -10.41 -23.60 -1.67
CA THR A 767 -9.65 -23.69 -2.91
C THR A 767 -8.15 -23.79 -2.66
N CYS A 768 -7.60 -23.04 -1.70
CA CYS A 768 -6.18 -23.14 -1.33
C CYS A 768 -5.85 -24.51 -0.72
N ASP A 769 -6.71 -25.06 0.15
CA ASP A 769 -6.52 -26.42 0.70
C ASP A 769 -6.54 -27.48 -0.40
N ALA A 770 -7.52 -27.40 -1.32
CA ALA A 770 -7.63 -28.36 -2.41
C ALA A 770 -6.44 -28.27 -3.38
N LEU A 771 -5.93 -27.07 -3.65
CA LEU A 771 -4.71 -26.87 -4.43
C LEU A 771 -3.49 -27.46 -3.74
N LEU A 772 -3.33 -27.23 -2.43
CA LEU A 772 -2.25 -27.78 -1.63
C LEU A 772 -2.25 -29.32 -1.68
N ASP A 773 -3.40 -29.94 -1.44
CA ASP A 773 -3.55 -31.40 -1.51
C ASP A 773 -3.23 -31.93 -2.90
N ARG A 774 -3.70 -31.26 -3.96
CA ARG A 774 -3.43 -31.67 -5.34
C ARG A 774 -1.96 -31.54 -5.71
N ILE A 775 -1.30 -30.46 -5.28
CA ILE A 775 0.13 -30.25 -5.53
C ILE A 775 0.96 -31.30 -4.80
N LYS A 776 0.63 -31.63 -3.54
CA LYS A 776 1.27 -32.75 -2.83
C LYS A 776 1.23 -34.05 -3.63
N HIS A 777 0.11 -34.34 -4.29
CA HIS A 777 0.00 -35.51 -5.16
C HIS A 777 0.81 -35.41 -6.47
N LEU A 778 1.01 -34.22 -7.03
CA LEU A 778 1.80 -34.03 -8.25
C LEU A 778 3.32 -33.97 -7.99
N THR A 779 3.72 -33.72 -6.73
CA THR A 779 5.13 -33.59 -6.33
C THR A 779 5.64 -34.77 -5.51
N ALA A 780 4.76 -35.69 -5.09
CA ALA A 780 5.11 -36.98 -4.52
C ALA A 780 5.59 -37.93 -5.62
#